data_AF-A0ABD0JPM8-F1
#
_entry.id   AF-A0ABD0JPM8-F1
#
_cell.length_a   1.000
_cell.length_b   1.000
_cell.length_c   1.000
_cell.angle_alpha   90.00
_cell.angle_beta   90.00
_cell.angle_gamma   90.00
#
_symmetry.space_group_name_H-M   'P 1'
#
loop_
_entity.id
_entity.type
_entity.pdbx_description
1 polymer ?
#
loop_
_entity_poly.entity_id
_entity_poly.type
_entity_poly.pdbx_seq_one_letter_code
_entity_poly.pdbx_strand_id
1 'polypeptide(L)'
;QEKDDLSAAITESHRIHRFRQLNVHVHNKRLDELLQHNGLKRVPVYPDGNCFFTAASLHLLNQDKGTLREALCLHMNENVQHYVDFFPCTGSEHERTQQVRASVEELRENGVWNTTANDILPLALANFTRRRVKIFSSKLDKPVWDITPSLKTGETASVFSPIYLAFLAPRGQPEHFDGCLLKKRYIYTEFGDTCPSHEQEAEELQHSQDACTNEANGLDSDSTESEQESPNIPGIYITPPKKARGRKRVAHPENWKRNVRKQLKLSGQQYTSSRGKTIQAKSLKVVDCSKCKLKCTEKISHEERETVFQTFYDLQNYERQKDFVCRHVEEKRTRTYLDESDQPVQKKRLVDRKYFFTVGGEKVRVCKRFFQATLSIGHAYIQHALEHSADGTFTGEDKRGKNIPSNKTSNTDRNRVKQHIESFPAVESHYCRKNTNTRRFLDSTLNVNKMYKMYKDECETADVTPVSSSMYRHIFTTEYNLSFHHPKKDQCLLCNVYHEEKKRNMLTSERETEYSEHMERKVESRTEKAKDKKEAQESDNLYVATFDMEAVLPTPFDLTSQTYYKRKLSTYNLSVFSLADKKAACYVWNESEGQRGSNEVGTCLYKHILSLPQSVQHVILYSDTCTGQNRNQFITAALHHAVQNIPNIQTIDQKFLESGHSQMECDSMHACIERSRRGVKIHHPDQWITVIQCARDSDPYTVVTLEHDAFYDFKELARNTMRNTKHDINNRRVNWLKLKWIRVTKADTDTVYFKYRMKDQFSQIKIKGTSRRGRPQVGTTSLSLLYTSQLPIPNAKKADLTDLCRSGVIPSRHHEFYSKLPSSSTVRDCLAEVDVTEENDDTDDD
;
A
#
# COMPACT_ATOMS: atom_id res chain seq x y z
N GLN A 1 -6.01 -61.89 -15.24
CA GLN A 1 -6.79 -61.66 -14.00
C GLN A 1 -6.41 -60.36 -13.31
N GLU A 2 -5.41 -60.28 -12.42
CA GLU A 2 -5.19 -59.06 -11.61
C GLU A 2 -4.92 -57.76 -12.42
N LYS A 3 -4.24 -57.86 -13.57
CA LYS A 3 -4.04 -56.71 -14.47
C LYS A 3 -5.32 -56.29 -15.21
N ASP A 4 -6.18 -57.25 -15.52
CA ASP A 4 -7.45 -57.01 -16.21
C ASP A 4 -8.48 -56.43 -15.23
N ASP A 5 -8.47 -56.91 -13.98
CA ASP A 5 -9.30 -56.38 -12.88
C ASP A 5 -8.87 -54.95 -12.51
N LEU A 6 -7.57 -54.66 -12.52
CA LEU A 6 -7.06 -53.30 -12.29
C LEU A 6 -7.42 -52.36 -13.45
N SER A 7 -7.38 -52.84 -14.69
CA SER A 7 -7.79 -52.08 -15.87
C SER A 7 -9.29 -51.78 -15.87
N ALA A 8 -10.12 -52.75 -15.50
CA ALA A 8 -11.57 -52.58 -15.35
C ALA A 8 -11.92 -51.60 -14.22
N ALA A 9 -11.23 -51.68 -13.07
CA ALA A 9 -11.41 -50.75 -11.95
C ALA A 9 -11.00 -49.32 -12.29
N ILE A 10 -9.90 -49.13 -13.03
CA ILE A 10 -9.46 -47.82 -13.52
C ILE A 10 -10.45 -47.25 -14.54
N THR A 11 -11.01 -48.10 -15.41
CA THR A 11 -11.98 -47.67 -16.43
C THR A 11 -13.31 -47.27 -15.79
N GLU A 12 -13.79 -48.01 -14.79
CA GLU A 12 -15.00 -47.67 -14.05
C GLU A 12 -14.81 -46.41 -13.18
N SER A 13 -13.64 -46.24 -12.55
CA SER A 13 -13.27 -45.01 -11.83
C SER A 13 -13.26 -43.78 -12.75
N HIS A 14 -12.69 -43.90 -13.97
CA HIS A 14 -12.74 -42.83 -14.95
C HIS A 14 -14.16 -42.54 -15.46
N ARG A 15 -15.02 -43.57 -15.60
CA ARG A 15 -16.42 -43.43 -16.02
C ARG A 15 -17.25 -42.71 -14.96
N ILE A 16 -17.09 -43.09 -13.69
CA ILE A 16 -17.70 -42.42 -12.52
C ILE A 16 -17.19 -40.98 -12.40
N HIS A 17 -15.90 -40.74 -12.63
CA HIS A 17 -15.34 -39.39 -12.60
C HIS A 17 -15.91 -38.51 -13.73
N ARG A 18 -16.01 -39.02 -14.95
CA ARG A 18 -16.67 -38.32 -16.08
C ARG A 18 -18.15 -38.03 -15.81
N PHE A 19 -18.88 -38.99 -15.24
CA PHE A 19 -20.30 -38.82 -14.91
C PHE A 19 -20.51 -37.80 -13.78
N ARG A 20 -19.59 -37.73 -12.81
CA ARG A 20 -19.55 -36.68 -11.77
C ARG A 20 -19.25 -35.30 -12.36
N GLN A 21 -18.28 -35.19 -13.28
CA GLN A 21 -17.97 -33.91 -13.95
C GLN A 21 -19.11 -33.40 -14.85
N LEU A 22 -19.80 -34.29 -15.57
CA LEU A 22 -20.96 -33.96 -16.40
C LEU A 22 -22.14 -33.43 -15.56
N ASN A 23 -22.42 -34.04 -14.40
CA ASN A 23 -23.49 -33.56 -13.51
C ASN A 23 -23.16 -32.19 -12.88
N VAL A 24 -21.91 -31.95 -12.46
CA VAL A 24 -21.48 -30.64 -11.93
C VAL A 24 -21.60 -29.54 -13.00
N HIS A 25 -21.31 -29.85 -14.26
CA HIS A 25 -21.44 -28.89 -15.37
C HIS A 25 -22.90 -28.50 -15.66
N VAL A 26 -23.83 -29.46 -15.64
CA VAL A 26 -25.26 -29.22 -15.89
C VAL A 26 -25.92 -28.39 -14.77
N HIS A 27 -25.61 -28.70 -13.50
CA HIS A 27 -26.15 -27.96 -12.36
C HIS A 27 -25.63 -26.51 -12.27
N ASN A 28 -24.33 -26.29 -12.57
CA ASN A 28 -23.77 -24.95 -12.64
C ASN A 28 -24.38 -24.12 -13.77
N LYS A 29 -24.53 -24.72 -14.96
CA LYS A 29 -25.12 -24.03 -16.12
C LYS A 29 -26.55 -23.55 -15.84
N ARG A 30 -27.37 -24.39 -15.21
CA ARG A 30 -28.76 -24.04 -14.86
C ARG A 30 -28.84 -22.95 -13.78
N LEU A 31 -27.94 -22.98 -12.79
CA LEU A 31 -27.84 -21.92 -11.78
C LEU A 31 -27.44 -20.59 -12.41
N ASP A 32 -26.47 -20.61 -13.34
CA ASP A 32 -26.05 -19.42 -14.08
C ASP A 32 -27.18 -18.85 -14.95
N GLU A 33 -27.97 -19.71 -15.62
CA GLU A 33 -29.17 -19.31 -16.37
C GLU A 33 -30.23 -18.69 -15.44
N LEU A 34 -30.47 -19.27 -14.27
CA LEU A 34 -31.42 -18.75 -13.27
C LEU A 34 -30.98 -17.38 -12.75
N LEU A 35 -29.69 -17.20 -12.46
CA LEU A 35 -29.12 -15.92 -12.05
C LEU A 35 -29.23 -14.88 -13.16
N GLN A 36 -28.91 -15.27 -14.41
CA GLN A 36 -28.99 -14.39 -15.57
C GLN A 36 -30.42 -13.90 -15.82
N HIS A 37 -31.43 -14.77 -15.70
CA HIS A 37 -32.84 -14.40 -15.81
C HIS A 37 -33.27 -13.37 -14.74
N ASN A 38 -32.65 -13.41 -13.56
CA ASN A 38 -32.90 -12.46 -12.47
C ASN A 38 -31.98 -11.22 -12.52
N GLY A 39 -31.25 -11.01 -13.62
CA GLY A 39 -30.35 -9.88 -13.78
C GLY A 39 -29.14 -9.91 -12.85
N LEU A 40 -28.77 -11.09 -12.35
CA LEU A 40 -27.63 -11.34 -11.48
C LEU A 40 -26.52 -12.05 -12.26
N LYS A 41 -25.28 -11.88 -11.82
CA LYS A 41 -24.12 -12.64 -12.31
C LYS A 41 -23.35 -13.19 -11.11
N ARG A 42 -23.04 -14.49 -11.21
CA ARG A 42 -22.32 -15.24 -10.18
C ARG A 42 -20.87 -14.78 -10.08
N VAL A 43 -20.37 -14.63 -8.85
CA VAL A 43 -18.98 -14.34 -8.50
C VAL A 43 -18.44 -15.58 -7.78
N PRO A 44 -17.58 -16.38 -8.42
CA PRO A 44 -17.01 -17.57 -7.79
C PRO A 44 -16.19 -17.23 -6.54
N VAL A 45 -16.34 -18.01 -5.48
CA VAL A 45 -15.60 -17.87 -4.22
C VAL A 45 -14.72 -19.09 -3.98
N TYR A 46 -13.56 -18.91 -3.32
CA TYR A 46 -12.67 -20.03 -3.03
C TYR A 46 -13.29 -20.95 -1.96
N PRO A 47 -13.21 -22.29 -2.09
CA PRO A 47 -13.80 -23.24 -1.14
C PRO A 47 -12.87 -23.49 0.07
N ASP A 48 -12.55 -22.45 0.84
CA ASP A 48 -11.70 -22.49 2.05
C ASP A 48 -12.51 -22.68 3.36
N GLY A 49 -13.79 -23.06 3.26
CA GLY A 49 -14.71 -23.09 4.40
C GLY A 49 -15.18 -21.70 4.88
N ASN A 50 -14.75 -20.62 4.22
CA ASN A 50 -15.22 -19.25 4.48
C ASN A 50 -16.13 -18.72 3.37
N CYS A 51 -16.63 -19.62 2.52
CA CYS A 51 -17.30 -19.26 1.28
C CYS A 51 -18.56 -18.41 1.49
N PHE A 52 -19.39 -18.71 2.50
CA PHE A 52 -20.55 -17.89 2.84
C PHE A 52 -20.17 -16.47 3.27
N PHE A 53 -19.22 -16.33 4.20
CA PHE A 53 -18.81 -15.02 4.70
C PHE A 53 -18.17 -14.18 3.60
N THR A 54 -17.39 -14.81 2.72
CA THR A 54 -16.80 -14.15 1.55
C THR A 54 -17.86 -13.77 0.53
N ALA A 55 -18.84 -14.62 0.27
CA ALA A 55 -19.94 -14.32 -0.65
C ALA A 55 -20.86 -13.20 -0.12
N ALA A 56 -21.16 -13.20 1.18
CA ALA A 56 -21.97 -12.20 1.85
C ALA A 56 -21.26 -10.84 1.92
N SER A 57 -19.95 -10.81 2.18
CA SER A 57 -19.19 -9.56 2.31
C SER A 57 -19.17 -8.73 1.02
N LEU A 58 -19.31 -9.37 -0.15
CA LEU A 58 -19.46 -8.68 -1.44
C LEU A 58 -20.66 -7.71 -1.47
N HIS A 59 -21.68 -7.94 -0.64
CA HIS A 59 -22.85 -7.08 -0.53
C HIS A 59 -22.77 -6.04 0.59
N LEU A 60 -21.71 -6.06 1.40
CA LEU A 60 -21.61 -5.34 2.68
C LEU A 60 -20.48 -4.29 2.74
N LEU A 61 -20.06 -3.73 1.60
CA LEU A 61 -19.17 -2.56 1.48
C LEU A 61 -18.00 -2.55 2.50
N ASN A 62 -16.93 -3.31 2.20
CA ASN A 62 -15.63 -3.34 2.93
C ASN A 62 -15.59 -4.03 4.30
N GLN A 63 -16.53 -4.90 4.64
CA GLN A 63 -16.32 -5.86 5.74
C GLN A 63 -15.42 -7.00 5.24
N ASP A 64 -14.29 -7.27 5.89
CA ASP A 64 -13.51 -8.47 5.58
C ASP A 64 -14.24 -9.73 6.10
N LYS A 65 -13.94 -10.88 5.50
CA LYS A 65 -14.62 -12.15 5.82
C LYS A 65 -14.45 -12.58 7.29
N GLY A 66 -13.35 -12.21 7.93
CA GLY A 66 -13.09 -12.52 9.34
C GLY A 66 -13.94 -11.67 10.26
N THR A 67 -13.97 -10.36 10.03
CA THR A 67 -14.82 -9.43 10.78
C THR A 67 -16.30 -9.75 10.62
N LEU A 68 -16.76 -10.13 9.43
CA LEU A 68 -18.16 -10.53 9.23
C LEU A 68 -18.52 -11.81 9.98
N ARG A 69 -17.62 -12.81 9.99
CA ARG A 69 -17.83 -14.04 10.78
C ARG A 69 -17.95 -13.71 12.26
N GLU A 70 -17.02 -12.94 12.80
CA GLU A 70 -17.03 -12.55 14.21
C GLU A 70 -18.29 -11.76 14.59
N ALA A 71 -18.68 -10.80 13.75
CA ALA A 71 -19.88 -10.01 13.99
C ALA A 71 -21.16 -10.84 13.96
N LEU A 72 -21.26 -11.83 13.06
CA LEU A 72 -22.41 -12.74 13.00
C LEU A 72 -22.45 -13.69 14.20
N CYS A 73 -21.31 -14.27 14.61
CA CYS A 73 -21.24 -15.11 15.81
C CYS A 73 -21.63 -14.31 17.07
N LEU A 74 -21.14 -13.08 17.22
CA LEU A 74 -21.51 -12.20 18.32
C LEU A 74 -23.01 -11.89 18.31
N HIS A 75 -23.57 -11.52 17.16
CA HIS A 75 -24.99 -11.26 17.00
C HIS A 75 -25.86 -12.48 17.35
N MET A 76 -25.45 -13.67 16.92
CA MET A 76 -26.15 -14.93 17.23
C MET A 76 -26.09 -15.24 18.72
N ASN A 77 -24.95 -15.02 19.38
CA ASN A 77 -24.81 -15.23 20.83
C ASN A 77 -25.63 -14.23 21.67
N GLU A 78 -25.66 -12.95 21.27
CA GLU A 78 -26.46 -11.91 21.92
C GLU A 78 -27.97 -12.16 21.77
N ASN A 79 -28.38 -12.75 20.65
CA ASN A 79 -29.78 -13.02 20.32
C ASN A 79 -30.09 -14.52 20.32
N VAL A 80 -29.39 -15.29 21.14
CA VAL A 80 -29.41 -16.77 21.11
C VAL A 80 -30.81 -17.36 21.15
N GLN A 81 -31.72 -16.77 21.94
CA GLN A 81 -33.10 -17.23 22.08
C GLN A 81 -33.89 -17.19 20.76
N HIS A 82 -33.52 -16.32 19.82
CA HIS A 82 -34.13 -16.25 18.49
C HIS A 82 -33.70 -17.42 17.60
N TYR A 83 -32.60 -18.07 17.93
CA TYR A 83 -31.99 -19.13 17.12
C TYR A 83 -32.19 -20.53 17.71
N VAL A 84 -32.52 -20.66 19.00
CA VAL A 84 -32.66 -21.95 19.71
C VAL A 84 -33.57 -22.94 18.98
N ASP A 85 -34.72 -22.49 18.48
CA ASP A 85 -35.70 -23.37 17.82
C ASP A 85 -35.27 -23.82 16.41
N PHE A 86 -34.21 -23.23 15.85
CA PHE A 86 -33.67 -23.62 14.55
C PHE A 86 -32.51 -24.61 14.66
N PHE A 87 -31.97 -24.85 15.86
CA PHE A 87 -30.93 -25.85 16.09
C PHE A 87 -31.52 -27.21 16.49
N PRO A 88 -30.91 -28.32 16.08
CA PRO A 88 -31.26 -29.66 16.55
C PRO A 88 -30.75 -29.87 17.99
N CYS A 89 -31.39 -29.22 18.97
CA CYS A 89 -31.01 -29.28 20.39
C CYS A 89 -32.07 -30.01 21.23
N THR A 90 -31.62 -30.81 22.20
CA THR A 90 -32.49 -31.55 23.13
C THR A 90 -32.18 -31.19 24.58
N GLY A 91 -33.20 -31.18 25.45
CA GLY A 91 -33.04 -30.87 26.88
C GLY A 91 -33.84 -29.64 27.32
N SER A 92 -33.58 -29.17 28.53
CA SER A 92 -34.15 -27.94 29.10
C SER A 92 -33.78 -26.70 28.27
N GLU A 93 -34.53 -25.61 28.43
CA GLU A 93 -34.27 -24.33 27.74
C GLU A 93 -32.83 -23.83 27.96
N HIS A 94 -32.30 -24.03 29.16
CA HIS A 94 -30.92 -23.70 29.50
C HIS A 94 -29.91 -24.56 28.72
N GLU A 95 -30.12 -25.88 28.67
CA GLU A 95 -29.25 -26.82 27.95
C GLU A 95 -29.27 -26.58 26.44
N ARG A 96 -30.45 -26.30 25.87
CA ARG A 96 -30.58 -25.95 24.45
C ARG A 96 -29.86 -24.65 24.13
N THR A 97 -29.97 -23.63 24.98
CA THR A 97 -29.24 -22.37 24.83
C THR A 97 -27.72 -22.58 24.88
N GLN A 98 -27.23 -23.44 25.77
CA GLN A 98 -25.80 -23.77 25.85
C GLN A 98 -25.30 -24.51 24.61
N GLN A 99 -26.09 -25.46 24.07
CA GLN A 99 -25.74 -26.20 22.85
C GLN A 99 -25.64 -25.27 21.63
N VAL A 100 -26.53 -24.28 21.52
CA VAL A 100 -26.43 -23.26 20.45
C VAL A 100 -25.18 -22.41 20.61
N ARG A 101 -24.88 -21.93 21.82
CA ARG A 101 -23.67 -21.13 22.07
C ARG A 101 -22.39 -21.91 21.75
N ALA A 102 -22.34 -23.19 22.11
CA ALA A 102 -21.22 -24.05 21.75
C ALA A 102 -21.07 -24.17 20.22
N SER A 103 -22.17 -24.41 19.51
CA SER A 103 -22.17 -24.52 18.04
C SER A 103 -21.78 -23.20 17.34
N VAL A 104 -22.12 -22.04 17.92
CA VAL A 104 -21.73 -20.71 17.42
C VAL A 104 -20.26 -20.40 17.70
N GLU A 105 -19.72 -20.87 18.82
CA GLU A 105 -18.29 -20.71 19.14
C GLU A 105 -17.42 -21.57 18.22
N GLU A 106 -17.85 -22.80 17.89
CA GLU A 106 -17.19 -23.63 16.87
C GLU A 106 -17.17 -22.94 15.49
N LEU A 107 -18.25 -22.23 15.14
CA LEU A 107 -18.34 -21.48 13.89
C LEU A 107 -17.40 -20.27 13.84
N ARG A 108 -16.93 -19.78 15.01
CA ARG A 108 -16.03 -18.63 15.12
C ARG A 108 -14.63 -18.94 14.59
N GLU A 109 -14.22 -20.21 14.60
CA GLU A 109 -12.93 -20.63 14.09
C GLU A 109 -12.82 -20.45 12.56
N ASN A 110 -11.65 -20.01 12.10
CA ASN A 110 -11.42 -19.72 10.69
C ASN A 110 -11.37 -21.01 9.86
N GLY A 111 -12.12 -21.06 8.75
CA GLY A 111 -12.18 -22.22 7.85
C GLY A 111 -13.18 -23.31 8.26
N VAL A 112 -13.88 -23.15 9.39
CA VAL A 112 -14.91 -24.10 9.82
C VAL A 112 -16.21 -23.85 9.06
N TRP A 113 -16.71 -24.91 8.40
CA TRP A 113 -17.88 -24.93 7.53
C TRP A 113 -18.81 -26.11 7.80
N ASN A 114 -18.56 -26.95 8.81
CA ASN A 114 -19.35 -28.16 9.08
C ASN A 114 -19.86 -28.21 10.53
N THR A 115 -20.67 -27.23 10.91
CA THR A 115 -21.38 -27.17 12.18
C THR A 115 -22.89 -27.11 11.93
N THR A 116 -23.68 -27.47 12.93
CA THR A 116 -25.16 -27.33 12.93
C THR A 116 -25.63 -25.88 12.76
N ALA A 117 -24.74 -24.90 12.95
CA ALA A 117 -25.04 -23.48 12.85
C ALA A 117 -25.09 -22.94 11.40
N ASN A 118 -24.53 -23.67 10.42
CA ASN A 118 -24.43 -23.16 9.05
C ASN A 118 -25.77 -22.95 8.36
N ASP A 119 -26.74 -23.81 8.64
CA ASP A 119 -28.09 -23.70 8.06
C ASP A 119 -28.82 -22.41 8.48
N ILE A 120 -28.37 -21.81 9.58
CA ILE A 120 -28.99 -20.63 10.20
C ILE A 120 -28.27 -19.33 9.79
N LEU A 121 -27.03 -19.43 9.28
CA LEU A 121 -26.23 -18.28 8.85
C LEU A 121 -26.98 -17.31 7.91
N PRO A 122 -27.75 -17.76 6.91
CA PRO A 122 -28.55 -16.86 6.09
C PRO A 122 -29.60 -16.05 6.87
N LEU A 123 -30.24 -16.66 7.87
CA LEU A 123 -31.23 -15.99 8.72
C LEU A 123 -30.54 -15.01 9.68
N ALA A 124 -29.43 -15.43 10.28
CA ALA A 124 -28.61 -14.56 11.12
C ALA A 124 -28.10 -13.34 10.33
N LEU A 125 -27.67 -13.55 9.08
CA LEU A 125 -27.26 -12.46 8.18
C LEU A 125 -28.42 -11.52 7.85
N ALA A 126 -29.61 -12.05 7.59
CA ALA A 126 -30.79 -11.23 7.33
C ALA A 126 -31.12 -10.34 8.54
N ASN A 127 -31.17 -10.91 9.74
CA ASN A 127 -31.45 -10.21 10.99
C ASN A 127 -30.37 -9.17 11.32
N PHE A 128 -29.10 -9.56 11.25
CA PHE A 128 -27.95 -8.69 11.52
C PHE A 128 -27.94 -7.46 10.61
N THR A 129 -28.22 -7.66 9.31
CA THR A 129 -28.18 -6.56 8.33
C THR A 129 -29.51 -5.85 8.17
N ARG A 130 -30.59 -6.38 8.76
CA ARG A 130 -31.99 -5.98 8.52
C ARG A 130 -32.37 -5.96 7.03
N ARG A 131 -31.70 -6.77 6.21
CA ARG A 131 -31.91 -6.87 4.76
C ARG A 131 -32.43 -8.26 4.41
N ARG A 132 -33.23 -8.34 3.34
CA ARG A 132 -33.61 -9.65 2.77
C ARG A 132 -32.37 -10.36 2.21
N VAL A 133 -32.29 -11.67 2.40
CA VAL A 133 -31.26 -12.54 1.82
C VAL A 133 -31.92 -13.47 0.82
N LYS A 134 -31.55 -13.34 -0.46
CA LYS A 134 -32.02 -14.20 -1.55
C LYS A 134 -30.93 -15.17 -1.97
N ILE A 135 -31.18 -16.45 -1.85
CA ILE A 135 -30.24 -17.51 -2.22
C ILE A 135 -30.77 -18.25 -3.44
N PHE A 136 -29.99 -18.31 -4.51
CA PHE A 136 -30.29 -19.09 -5.71
C PHE A 136 -29.55 -20.42 -5.63
N SER A 137 -30.28 -21.52 -5.77
CA SER A 137 -29.78 -22.87 -5.48
C SER A 137 -29.60 -23.69 -6.75
N SER A 138 -28.58 -24.54 -6.77
CA SER A 138 -28.47 -25.61 -7.77
C SER A 138 -29.37 -26.82 -7.48
N LYS A 139 -30.02 -26.89 -6.31
CA LYS A 139 -31.03 -27.91 -5.94
C LYS A 139 -32.32 -27.70 -6.75
N LEU A 140 -32.85 -28.79 -7.31
CA LEU A 140 -33.96 -28.75 -8.29
C LEU A 140 -35.35 -28.55 -7.66
N ASP A 141 -35.51 -29.00 -6.43
CA ASP A 141 -36.73 -28.94 -5.62
C ASP A 141 -36.96 -27.57 -4.99
N LYS A 142 -35.90 -26.79 -4.77
CA LYS A 142 -35.97 -25.46 -4.16
C LYS A 142 -34.98 -24.47 -4.79
N PRO A 143 -35.31 -23.90 -5.97
CA PRO A 143 -34.36 -23.13 -6.77
C PRO A 143 -34.06 -21.74 -6.19
N VAL A 144 -34.93 -21.18 -5.34
CA VAL A 144 -34.73 -19.86 -4.70
C VAL A 144 -35.23 -19.90 -3.25
N TRP A 145 -34.41 -19.41 -2.32
CA TRP A 145 -34.80 -19.08 -0.95
C TRP A 145 -34.84 -17.56 -0.79
N ASP A 146 -35.95 -17.02 -0.27
CA ASP A 146 -36.12 -15.60 0.05
C ASP A 146 -36.33 -15.44 1.56
N ILE A 147 -35.28 -15.02 2.26
CA ILE A 147 -35.24 -14.95 3.72
C ILE A 147 -35.43 -13.49 4.13
N THR A 148 -36.47 -13.25 4.92
CA THR A 148 -36.83 -11.91 5.41
C THR A 148 -36.38 -11.79 6.88
N PRO A 149 -35.80 -10.64 7.28
CA PRO A 149 -35.42 -10.43 8.68
C PRO A 149 -36.62 -10.50 9.61
N SER A 150 -36.44 -11.13 10.77
CA SER A 150 -37.39 -11.10 11.89
C SER A 150 -37.22 -9.80 12.67
N LEU A 151 -38.13 -8.85 12.44
CA LEU A 151 -38.08 -7.51 13.05
C LEU A 151 -38.98 -7.44 14.29
N LYS A 152 -38.56 -6.72 15.33
CA LYS A 152 -39.43 -6.45 16.50
C LYS A 152 -40.49 -5.40 16.16
N THR A 153 -41.58 -5.38 16.91
CA THR A 153 -42.69 -4.41 16.72
C THR A 153 -42.17 -2.98 16.73
N GLY A 154 -42.33 -2.25 15.63
CA GLY A 154 -41.85 -0.88 15.45
C GLY A 154 -40.52 -0.74 14.68
N GLU A 155 -39.85 -1.84 14.35
CA GLU A 155 -38.65 -1.82 13.49
C GLU A 155 -39.01 -1.92 12.00
N THR A 156 -38.29 -1.18 11.16
CA THR A 156 -38.49 -1.20 9.70
C THR A 156 -37.35 -1.95 9.00
N ALA A 157 -37.70 -2.70 7.95
CA ALA A 157 -36.72 -3.38 7.11
C ALA A 157 -35.84 -2.36 6.40
N SER A 158 -34.57 -2.73 6.18
CA SER A 158 -33.62 -1.86 5.51
C SER A 158 -34.08 -1.52 4.09
N VAL A 159 -33.92 -0.25 3.71
CA VAL A 159 -34.20 0.26 2.35
C VAL A 159 -33.17 -0.22 1.32
N PHE A 160 -32.08 -0.87 1.76
CA PHE A 160 -31.05 -1.39 0.89
C PHE A 160 -31.50 -2.62 0.10
N SER A 161 -30.92 -2.81 -1.09
CA SER A 161 -31.20 -3.98 -1.94
C SER A 161 -30.94 -5.29 -1.19
N PRO A 162 -31.63 -6.40 -1.53
CA PRO A 162 -31.34 -7.71 -0.96
C PRO A 162 -29.86 -8.12 -1.08
N ILE A 163 -29.42 -8.99 -0.19
CA ILE A 163 -28.15 -9.72 -0.31
C ILE A 163 -28.43 -10.93 -1.19
N TYR A 164 -27.64 -11.14 -2.23
CA TYR A 164 -27.86 -12.21 -3.19
C TYR A 164 -26.72 -13.23 -3.07
N LEU A 165 -27.04 -14.50 -2.87
CA LEU A 165 -26.06 -15.58 -2.78
C LEU A 165 -26.41 -16.69 -3.79
N ALA A 166 -25.40 -17.42 -4.23
CA ALA A 166 -25.56 -18.64 -5.00
C ALA A 166 -25.13 -19.83 -4.14
N PHE A 167 -25.97 -20.84 -4.05
CA PHE A 167 -25.70 -22.04 -3.27
C PHE A 167 -25.55 -23.24 -4.20
N LEU A 168 -24.41 -23.90 -4.07
CA LEU A 168 -24.06 -25.07 -4.84
C LEU A 168 -24.09 -26.29 -3.91
N ALA A 169 -24.94 -27.27 -4.25
CA ALA A 169 -24.95 -28.58 -3.60
C ALA A 169 -24.79 -29.71 -4.65
N PRO A 170 -23.58 -29.91 -5.20
CA PRO A 170 -23.32 -30.99 -6.13
C PRO A 170 -23.36 -32.34 -5.40
N ARG A 171 -23.96 -33.37 -5.99
CA ARG A 171 -24.01 -34.71 -5.40
C ARG A 171 -22.59 -35.23 -5.11
N GLY A 172 -22.27 -35.42 -3.82
CA GLY A 172 -20.99 -35.95 -3.36
C GLY A 172 -19.84 -34.94 -3.28
N GLN A 173 -20.12 -33.63 -3.30
CA GLN A 173 -19.17 -32.56 -3.01
C GLN A 173 -19.65 -31.72 -1.80
N PRO A 174 -18.73 -31.02 -1.09
CA PRO A 174 -19.12 -30.11 -0.02
C PRO A 174 -20.06 -29.02 -0.52
N GLU A 175 -21.04 -28.64 0.30
CA GLU A 175 -21.92 -27.50 0.02
C GLU A 175 -21.09 -26.21 -0.03
N HIS A 176 -21.41 -25.31 -0.96
CA HIS A 176 -20.60 -24.13 -1.24
C HIS A 176 -21.45 -22.90 -1.58
N PHE A 177 -20.97 -21.72 -1.18
CA PHE A 177 -21.59 -20.44 -1.51
C PHE A 177 -20.71 -19.59 -2.42
N ASP A 178 -21.30 -19.15 -3.53
CA ASP A 178 -20.78 -18.12 -4.41
C ASP A 178 -21.51 -16.78 -4.16
N GLY A 179 -20.87 -15.67 -4.49
CA GLY A 179 -21.51 -14.35 -4.47
C GLY A 179 -22.39 -14.12 -5.70
N CYS A 180 -23.38 -13.23 -5.62
CA CYS A 180 -24.22 -12.86 -6.76
C CYS A 180 -24.38 -11.35 -6.87
N LEU A 181 -23.83 -10.71 -7.91
CA LEU A 181 -23.98 -9.27 -8.10
C LEU A 181 -25.01 -8.96 -9.19
N LEU A 182 -25.79 -7.90 -9.01
CA LEU A 182 -26.62 -7.36 -10.08
C LEU A 182 -25.72 -7.02 -11.28
N LYS A 183 -26.18 -7.30 -12.50
CA LYS A 183 -25.38 -7.13 -13.74
C LYS A 183 -24.86 -5.70 -13.93
N LYS A 184 -25.57 -4.69 -13.41
CA LYS A 184 -25.12 -3.28 -13.34
C LYS A 184 -23.97 -3.03 -12.33
N ARG A 185 -23.85 -3.87 -11.28
CA ARG A 185 -22.78 -3.87 -10.27
C ARG A 185 -21.56 -4.71 -10.68
N TYR A 186 -21.74 -5.73 -11.51
CA TYR A 186 -20.68 -6.66 -11.93
C TYR A 186 -19.59 -6.00 -12.81
N ILE A 187 -19.90 -4.91 -13.52
CA ILE A 187 -18.92 -4.18 -14.36
C ILE A 187 -17.77 -3.55 -13.53
N TYR A 188 -17.91 -3.53 -12.20
CA TYR A 188 -16.89 -3.03 -11.26
C TYR A 188 -15.92 -4.11 -10.71
N THR A 189 -16.20 -5.41 -10.85
CA THR A 189 -15.38 -6.49 -10.25
C THR A 189 -14.46 -7.23 -11.22
N GLU A 190 -14.60 -7.05 -12.54
CA GLU A 190 -13.76 -7.78 -13.52
C GLU A 190 -12.38 -7.16 -13.80
N PHE A 191 -12.02 -6.04 -13.17
CA PHE A 191 -10.68 -5.46 -13.31
C PHE A 191 -10.12 -4.96 -11.98
N GLY A 192 -9.72 -5.90 -11.13
CA GLY A 192 -8.91 -5.62 -9.96
C GLY A 192 -9.03 -6.72 -8.94
N ASP A 193 -8.32 -7.83 -9.15
CA ASP A 193 -7.70 -8.62 -8.08
C ASP A 193 -6.82 -9.74 -8.66
N THR A 194 -5.57 -9.39 -8.95
CA THR A 194 -4.45 -10.25 -8.58
C THR A 194 -3.50 -9.40 -7.76
N CYS A 195 -3.90 -9.15 -6.51
CA CYS A 195 -2.99 -8.74 -5.46
C CYS A 195 -2.67 -9.98 -4.63
N PRO A 196 -1.39 -10.34 -4.40
CA PRO A 196 -1.06 -11.45 -3.53
C PRO A 196 -1.26 -11.00 -2.08
N SER A 197 -2.32 -11.48 -1.43
CA SER A 197 -2.49 -11.36 0.01
C SER A 197 -2.06 -12.65 0.70
N HIS A 198 -1.12 -12.50 1.64
CA HIS A 198 -0.98 -13.30 2.86
C HIS A 198 -0.82 -14.82 2.76
N GLU A 199 0.42 -15.25 2.50
CA GLU A 199 1.04 -16.38 3.22
C GLU A 199 2.40 -15.89 3.75
N GLN A 200 2.39 -15.25 4.92
CA GLN A 200 3.54 -15.04 5.80
C GLN A 200 3.04 -14.27 7.03
N GLU A 201 2.38 -14.97 7.95
CA GLU A 201 2.25 -14.64 9.38
C GLU A 201 1.41 -15.75 10.04
N ALA A 202 2.02 -16.92 10.16
CA ALA A 202 1.56 -18.00 11.03
C ALA A 202 2.76 -18.91 11.29
N GLU A 203 3.70 -18.46 12.13
CA GLU A 203 4.66 -19.28 12.89
C GLU A 203 5.61 -18.34 13.64
N GLU A 204 5.14 -17.74 14.74
CA GLU A 204 5.99 -17.28 15.85
C GLU A 204 5.07 -16.84 17.00
N LEU A 205 4.51 -17.81 17.73
CA LEU A 205 4.00 -17.67 19.09
C LEU A 205 3.75 -19.07 19.67
N GLN A 206 4.83 -19.79 19.95
CA GLN A 206 4.83 -20.94 20.86
C GLN A 206 6.26 -21.22 21.34
N HIS A 207 6.72 -20.44 22.32
CA HIS A 207 7.61 -20.82 23.43
C HIS A 207 8.27 -19.56 24.02
N SER A 208 7.56 -18.89 24.93
CA SER A 208 8.24 -18.13 26.00
C SER A 208 7.39 -18.20 27.27
N GLN A 209 7.43 -19.34 27.93
CA GLN A 209 7.20 -19.47 29.35
C GLN A 209 8.28 -20.41 29.86
N ASP A 210 9.33 -19.82 30.46
CA ASP A 210 9.73 -20.14 31.82
C ASP A 210 11.03 -19.41 32.20
N ALA A 211 10.89 -18.65 33.29
CA ALA A 211 11.88 -18.42 34.36
C ALA A 211 13.18 -17.67 34.02
N CYS A 212 13.70 -16.76 34.84
CA CYS A 212 13.21 -15.99 35.98
C CYS A 212 14.38 -15.06 36.33
N THR A 213 14.07 -13.85 36.78
CA THR A 213 14.78 -13.08 37.83
C THR A 213 16.31 -13.10 37.87
N ASN A 214 16.92 -11.92 37.70
CA ASN A 214 17.55 -11.27 38.85
C ASN A 214 17.68 -9.76 38.62
N GLU A 215 17.07 -9.04 39.55
CA GLU A 215 17.18 -7.61 39.78
C GLU A 215 18.58 -7.25 40.30
N ALA A 216 19.02 -6.02 39.99
CA ALA A 216 19.23 -4.96 40.97
C ALA A 216 20.45 -4.07 40.67
N ASN A 217 20.19 -2.76 40.79
CA ASN A 217 21.11 -1.64 41.01
C ASN A 217 21.95 -1.20 39.80
N GLY A 218 21.95 0.06 39.37
CA GLY A 218 21.46 1.30 39.97
C GLY A 218 22.44 2.43 39.62
N LEU A 219 21.90 3.63 39.48
CA LEU A 219 22.53 4.95 39.56
C LEU A 219 23.11 5.57 38.27
N ASP A 220 22.37 6.61 37.85
CA ASP A 220 22.82 7.82 37.17
C ASP A 220 24.17 8.33 37.67
N SER A 221 24.98 8.84 36.74
CA SER A 221 25.56 10.18 36.90
C SER A 221 26.06 10.72 35.57
N ASP A 222 25.45 11.83 35.21
CA ASP A 222 25.89 12.82 34.23
C ASP A 222 27.22 13.43 34.68
N SER A 223 28.24 13.44 33.83
CA SER A 223 29.38 14.35 33.95
C SER A 223 30.08 14.53 32.61
N THR A 224 29.90 15.74 32.11
CA THR A 224 30.69 16.40 31.07
C THR A 224 32.15 16.54 31.51
N GLU A 225 33.09 16.07 30.68
CA GLU A 225 34.44 16.62 30.62
C GLU A 225 34.81 16.90 29.16
N SER A 226 34.85 18.19 28.86
CA SER A 226 35.64 18.78 27.79
C SER A 226 37.12 18.56 28.07
N GLU A 227 37.94 18.26 27.07
CA GLU A 227 39.17 19.01 26.81
C GLU A 227 39.82 18.65 25.46
N GLN A 228 40.04 19.73 24.70
CA GLN A 228 41.23 20.07 23.92
C GLN A 228 41.53 19.33 22.60
N GLU A 229 41.25 20.08 21.55
CA GLU A 229 41.77 19.96 20.19
C GLU A 229 43.30 19.90 20.15
N SER A 230 43.82 18.98 19.35
CA SER A 230 45.16 19.08 18.74
C SER A 230 45.00 19.04 17.21
N PRO A 231 45.72 19.88 16.46
CA PRO A 231 45.43 20.15 15.05
C PRO A 231 45.98 19.03 14.17
N ASN A 232 45.11 18.41 13.36
CA ASN A 232 45.53 17.40 12.39
C ASN A 232 45.04 17.74 10.98
N ILE A 233 45.99 18.25 10.20
CA ILE A 233 46.26 18.09 8.76
C ILE A 233 45.08 17.55 7.90
N PRO A 234 44.70 18.23 6.79
CA PRO A 234 43.56 17.85 5.97
C PRO A 234 43.77 16.51 5.26
N GLY A 235 43.33 15.43 5.89
CA GLY A 235 43.13 14.14 5.26
C GLY A 235 41.90 14.22 4.35
N ILE A 236 42.11 14.00 3.07
CA ILE A 236 41.05 13.85 2.06
C ILE A 236 40.18 12.66 2.47
N TYR A 237 39.06 12.93 3.13
CA TYR A 237 37.99 11.95 3.29
C TYR A 237 37.29 11.82 1.94
N ILE A 238 37.71 10.81 1.16
CA ILE A 238 36.87 10.27 0.10
C ILE A 238 35.64 9.69 0.80
N THR A 239 34.59 10.49 0.88
CA THR A 239 33.28 10.00 1.28
C THR A 239 32.88 8.92 0.27
N PRO A 240 32.60 7.68 0.70
CA PRO A 240 32.12 6.66 -0.22
C PRO A 240 30.79 7.16 -0.83
N PRO A 241 30.56 6.95 -2.14
CA PRO A 241 29.36 7.43 -2.80
C PRO A 241 28.13 6.91 -2.06
N LYS A 242 27.20 7.81 -1.71
CA LYS A 242 25.91 7.46 -1.09
C LYS A 242 25.23 6.40 -1.96
N LYS A 243 25.12 5.16 -1.46
CA LYS A 243 24.35 4.10 -2.13
C LYS A 243 22.89 4.54 -2.26
N ALA A 244 22.32 4.39 -3.45
CA ALA A 244 20.88 4.54 -3.66
C ALA A 244 20.13 3.61 -2.69
N ARG A 245 19.26 4.18 -1.84
CA ARG A 245 18.45 3.40 -0.89
C ARG A 245 17.25 2.81 -1.62
N GLY A 246 17.27 1.50 -1.84
CA GLY A 246 16.11 0.75 -2.33
C GLY A 246 14.99 0.62 -1.30
N ARG A 247 13.84 0.09 -1.72
CA ARG A 247 12.65 -0.10 -0.87
C ARG A 247 12.78 -1.22 0.17
N LYS A 248 13.72 -2.17 -0.02
CA LYS A 248 13.88 -3.33 0.86
C LYS A 248 14.92 -3.10 1.96
N ARG A 249 14.71 -3.75 3.12
CA ARG A 249 15.66 -3.75 4.26
C ARG A 249 17.06 -4.22 3.80
N VAL A 250 18.09 -3.66 4.42
CA VAL A 250 19.49 -4.03 4.16
C VAL A 250 19.70 -5.49 4.59
N ALA A 251 20.33 -6.29 3.73
CA ALA A 251 20.67 -7.67 4.07
C ALA A 251 21.86 -7.70 5.05
N HIS A 252 21.80 -8.61 6.02
CA HIS A 252 22.82 -8.86 7.04
C HIS A 252 23.46 -10.25 6.84
N PRO A 253 24.47 -10.39 5.97
CA PRO A 253 25.06 -11.69 5.64
C PRO A 253 25.65 -12.45 6.82
N GLU A 254 26.11 -11.76 7.84
CA GLU A 254 26.62 -12.30 9.10
C GLU A 254 25.59 -13.22 9.77
N ASN A 255 24.30 -12.89 9.67
CA ASN A 255 23.20 -13.63 10.27
C ASN A 255 22.69 -14.78 9.39
N TRP A 256 23.25 -14.97 8.19
CA TRP A 256 22.84 -16.08 7.35
C TRP A 256 23.21 -17.41 8.02
N LYS A 257 22.26 -18.34 8.11
CA LYS A 257 22.44 -19.69 8.73
C LYS A 257 23.73 -20.39 8.28
N ARG A 258 24.19 -20.15 7.04
CA ARG A 258 25.45 -20.68 6.50
C ARG A 258 26.69 -20.04 7.13
N ASN A 259 26.70 -18.73 7.33
CA ASN A 259 27.82 -17.98 7.88
C ASN A 259 27.95 -18.21 9.39
N VAL A 260 26.82 -18.17 10.11
CA VAL A 260 26.76 -18.58 11.54
C VAL A 260 27.30 -20.00 11.72
N ARG A 261 26.84 -20.97 10.91
CA ARG A 261 27.35 -22.36 10.95
C ARG A 261 28.86 -22.44 10.67
N LYS A 262 29.38 -21.65 9.72
CA LYS A 262 30.81 -21.62 9.40
C LYS A 262 31.61 -21.17 10.63
N GLN A 263 31.14 -20.14 11.33
CA GLN A 263 31.77 -19.63 12.54
C GLN A 263 31.77 -20.67 13.67
N LEU A 264 30.60 -21.25 13.98
CA LEU A 264 30.46 -22.28 15.03
C LEU A 264 31.36 -23.49 14.78
N LYS A 265 31.54 -23.88 13.51
CA LYS A 265 32.45 -24.98 13.15
C LYS A 265 33.93 -24.65 13.40
N LEU A 266 34.34 -23.41 13.18
CA LEU A 266 35.73 -22.96 13.39
C LEU A 266 36.05 -22.79 14.88
N SER A 267 35.10 -22.29 15.67
CA SER A 267 35.21 -22.18 17.12
C SER A 267 35.02 -23.50 17.87
N GLY A 268 34.76 -24.61 17.17
CA GLY A 268 34.57 -25.93 17.78
C GLY A 268 33.25 -26.09 18.54
N GLN A 269 32.31 -25.14 18.43
CA GLN A 269 31.03 -25.18 19.12
C GLN A 269 30.03 -26.12 18.43
N GLN A 270 28.95 -26.45 19.14
CA GLN A 270 27.86 -27.25 18.60
C GLN A 270 27.17 -26.51 17.43
N TYR A 271 26.83 -27.23 16.36
CA TYR A 271 26.09 -26.65 15.23
C TYR A 271 25.22 -27.66 14.50
N THR A 272 24.16 -27.17 13.87
CA THR A 272 23.30 -27.98 12.98
C THR A 272 23.84 -27.95 11.55
N SER A 273 24.13 -29.12 10.99
CA SER A 273 24.61 -29.27 9.61
C SER A 273 23.56 -28.81 8.58
N SER A 274 23.96 -28.63 7.32
CA SER A 274 23.02 -28.30 6.24
C SER A 274 21.97 -29.38 5.96
N ARG A 275 22.18 -30.60 6.48
CA ARG A 275 21.26 -31.74 6.38
C ARG A 275 20.44 -31.95 7.66
N GLY A 276 20.40 -30.97 8.57
CA GLY A 276 19.62 -31.03 9.82
C GLY A 276 20.25 -31.83 10.97
N LYS A 277 21.37 -32.54 10.73
CA LYS A 277 22.07 -33.29 11.79
C LYS A 277 22.82 -32.35 12.75
N THR A 278 22.58 -32.47 14.05
CA THR A 278 23.34 -31.79 15.12
C THR A 278 24.73 -32.39 15.26
N ILE A 279 25.74 -31.54 15.17
CA ILE A 279 27.14 -31.88 15.42
C ILE A 279 27.52 -31.32 16.78
N GLN A 280 27.90 -32.21 17.70
CA GLN A 280 28.28 -31.85 19.06
C GLN A 280 29.56 -31.00 19.08
N ALA A 281 29.69 -30.17 20.12
CA ALA A 281 30.88 -29.38 20.36
C ALA A 281 32.12 -30.28 20.43
N LYS A 282 33.25 -29.75 19.95
CA LYS A 282 34.55 -30.38 20.09
C LYS A 282 34.92 -30.36 21.57
N SER A 283 35.44 -31.48 22.03
CA SER A 283 35.98 -31.63 23.37
C SER A 283 37.34 -32.32 23.33
N LEU A 284 38.12 -32.10 24.38
CA LEU A 284 39.39 -32.79 24.59
C LEU A 284 39.14 -34.31 24.67
N LYS A 285 39.80 -35.08 23.81
CA LYS A 285 39.59 -36.54 23.79
C LYS A 285 40.47 -37.24 24.82
N VAL A 286 39.89 -38.24 25.47
CA VAL A 286 40.62 -39.17 26.33
C VAL A 286 41.64 -39.94 25.49
N VAL A 287 42.87 -39.99 25.98
CA VAL A 287 43.96 -40.74 25.34
C VAL A 287 44.78 -41.42 26.43
N ASP A 288 44.90 -42.74 26.32
CA ASP A 288 45.81 -43.51 27.15
C ASP A 288 47.18 -43.62 26.47
N CYS A 289 48.20 -43.06 27.13
CA CYS A 289 49.60 -43.15 26.72
C CYS A 289 50.47 -43.87 27.76
N SER A 290 49.88 -44.71 28.62
CA SER A 290 50.59 -45.55 29.61
C SER A 290 51.70 -46.41 28.98
N LYS A 291 51.43 -47.02 27.82
CA LYS A 291 52.40 -47.82 27.05
C LYS A 291 53.18 -47.01 26.00
N CYS A 292 53.10 -45.68 26.05
CA CYS A 292 53.74 -44.82 25.07
C CYS A 292 55.22 -44.61 25.41
N LYS A 293 56.11 -44.91 24.46
CA LYS A 293 57.55 -44.66 24.59
C LYS A 293 57.92 -43.20 24.89
N LEU A 294 57.04 -42.25 24.51
CA LEU A 294 57.25 -40.82 24.73
C LEU A 294 56.67 -40.32 26.05
N LYS A 295 55.92 -41.17 26.78
CA LYS A 295 55.27 -40.87 28.07
C LYS A 295 54.49 -39.55 28.05
N CYS A 296 53.68 -39.34 27.02
CA CYS A 296 53.04 -38.04 26.75
C CYS A 296 52.15 -37.54 27.90
N THR A 297 51.45 -38.44 28.60
CA THR A 297 50.58 -38.10 29.73
C THR A 297 51.36 -37.67 30.98
N GLU A 298 52.63 -38.07 31.12
CA GLU A 298 53.51 -37.60 32.20
C GLU A 298 54.14 -36.24 31.87
N LYS A 299 54.26 -35.90 30.58
CA LYS A 299 54.95 -34.69 30.10
C LYS A 299 54.07 -33.48 29.89
N ILE A 300 52.77 -33.69 29.69
CA ILE A 300 51.79 -32.62 29.50
C ILE A 300 50.59 -32.98 30.37
N SER A 301 50.31 -32.13 31.35
CA SER A 301 49.20 -32.28 32.28
C SER A 301 47.85 -32.13 31.58
N HIS A 302 46.77 -32.53 32.25
CA HIS A 302 45.43 -32.36 31.70
C HIS A 302 45.10 -30.87 31.46
N GLU A 303 45.49 -29.98 32.38
CA GLU A 303 45.25 -28.53 32.29
C GLU A 303 46.01 -27.89 31.12
N GLU A 304 47.26 -28.31 30.90
CA GLU A 304 48.06 -27.86 29.76
C GLU A 304 47.47 -28.33 28.43
N ARG A 305 46.92 -29.55 28.38
CA ARG A 305 46.19 -30.04 27.20
C ARG A 305 44.94 -29.23 26.92
N GLU A 306 44.18 -28.87 27.96
CA GLU A 306 43.00 -28.01 27.84
C GLU A 306 43.38 -26.63 27.29
N THR A 307 44.47 -26.06 27.78
CA THR A 307 45.00 -24.77 27.32
C THR A 307 45.38 -24.81 25.84
N VAL A 308 46.07 -25.86 25.41
CA VAL A 308 46.42 -26.08 24.00
C VAL A 308 45.17 -26.26 23.12
N PHE A 309 44.16 -26.96 23.64
CA PHE A 309 42.88 -27.16 22.93
C PHE A 309 42.14 -25.82 22.74
N GLN A 310 42.02 -25.00 23.78
CA GLN A 310 41.37 -23.69 23.66
C GLN A 310 42.14 -22.72 22.78
N THR A 311 43.47 -22.66 22.93
CA THR A 311 44.33 -21.83 22.06
C THR A 311 44.11 -22.18 20.58
N PHE A 312 43.86 -23.44 20.24
CA PHE A 312 43.60 -23.85 18.85
C PHE A 312 42.22 -23.42 18.33
N TYR A 313 41.15 -23.55 19.13
CA TYR A 313 39.80 -23.20 18.69
C TYR A 313 39.49 -21.70 18.78
N ASP A 314 40.17 -20.96 19.66
CA ASP A 314 40.10 -19.49 19.78
C ASP A 314 40.63 -18.76 18.54
N LEU A 315 41.46 -19.41 17.73
CA LEU A 315 41.93 -18.84 16.46
C LEU A 315 40.78 -18.49 15.51
N GLN A 316 39.64 -19.20 15.59
CA GLN A 316 38.40 -18.99 14.82
C GLN A 316 38.60 -18.72 13.31
N ASN A 317 39.71 -19.17 12.76
CA ASN A 317 40.14 -18.88 11.40
C ASN A 317 40.76 -20.16 10.80
N TYR A 318 40.33 -20.49 9.58
CA TYR A 318 40.68 -21.73 8.92
C TYR A 318 42.19 -21.82 8.65
N GLU A 319 42.78 -20.75 8.12
CA GLU A 319 44.19 -20.67 7.78
C GLU A 319 45.06 -20.73 9.05
N ARG A 320 44.72 -19.95 10.09
CA ARG A 320 45.49 -19.91 11.35
C ARG A 320 45.49 -21.25 12.09
N GLN A 321 44.38 -21.98 12.09
CA GLN A 321 44.34 -23.34 12.66
C GLN A 321 45.26 -24.31 11.90
N LYS A 322 45.39 -24.15 10.58
CA LYS A 322 46.31 -24.96 9.77
C LYS A 322 47.76 -24.57 10.02
N ASP A 323 48.05 -23.29 10.17
CA ASP A 323 49.37 -22.80 10.58
C ASP A 323 49.79 -23.40 11.93
N PHE A 324 48.86 -23.46 12.89
CA PHE A 324 49.11 -24.09 14.18
C PHE A 324 49.59 -25.54 13.99
N VAL A 325 48.95 -26.30 13.11
CA VAL A 325 49.38 -27.68 12.82
C VAL A 325 50.75 -27.71 12.12
N CYS A 326 51.00 -26.83 11.16
CA CYS A 326 52.27 -26.79 10.42
C CYS A 326 53.45 -26.45 11.33
N ARG A 327 53.28 -25.54 12.30
CA ARG A 327 54.32 -25.17 13.27
C ARG A 327 54.62 -26.27 14.29
N HIS A 328 53.67 -27.16 14.54
CA HIS A 328 53.75 -28.20 15.56
C HIS A 328 54.01 -29.61 15.01
N VAL A 329 54.24 -29.74 13.70
CA VAL A 329 54.58 -31.01 13.05
C VAL A 329 55.81 -30.84 12.18
N GLU A 330 56.87 -31.57 12.50
CA GLU A 330 58.09 -31.63 11.67
C GLU A 330 58.03 -32.86 10.77
N GLU A 331 58.14 -32.64 9.46
CA GLU A 331 58.24 -33.71 8.45
C GLU A 331 59.67 -33.81 7.92
N LYS A 332 60.28 -34.99 8.00
CA LYS A 332 61.58 -35.29 7.38
C LYS A 332 61.41 -36.43 6.37
N ARG A 333 61.97 -36.26 5.17
CA ARG A 333 62.06 -37.35 4.20
C ARG A 333 63.03 -38.41 4.72
N THR A 334 62.63 -39.67 4.60
CA THR A 334 63.50 -40.78 4.99
C THR A 334 64.58 -40.96 3.92
N ARG A 335 65.85 -41.10 4.31
CA ARG A 335 66.94 -41.38 3.37
C ARG A 335 66.68 -42.71 2.66
N THR A 336 66.86 -42.73 1.34
CA THR A 336 66.90 -43.96 0.53
C THR A 336 68.18 -44.71 0.91
N TYR A 337 68.06 -45.99 1.27
CA TYR A 337 69.21 -46.87 1.47
C TYR A 337 69.31 -47.77 0.25
N LEU A 338 70.53 -47.97 -0.25
CA LEU A 338 70.81 -49.02 -1.22
C LEU A 338 71.09 -50.32 -0.43
N ASP A 339 70.68 -51.47 -0.95
CA ASP A 339 71.09 -52.77 -0.41
C ASP A 339 72.53 -53.13 -0.84
N GLU A 340 73.00 -54.30 -0.41
CA GLU A 340 74.36 -54.80 -0.75
C GLU A 340 74.59 -54.99 -2.26
N SER A 341 73.53 -54.90 -3.09
CA SER A 341 73.55 -54.98 -4.55
C SER A 341 73.31 -53.62 -5.22
N ASP A 342 73.47 -52.51 -4.49
CA ASP A 342 73.21 -51.14 -4.93
C ASP A 342 71.77 -50.88 -5.43
N GLN A 343 70.77 -51.66 -4.99
CA GLN A 343 69.37 -51.41 -5.32
C GLN A 343 68.63 -50.62 -4.22
N PRO A 344 67.76 -49.66 -4.58
CA PRO A 344 67.03 -48.86 -3.61
C PRO A 344 66.03 -49.72 -2.82
N VAL A 345 66.26 -49.87 -1.52
CA VAL A 345 65.36 -50.57 -0.61
C VAL A 345 64.07 -49.78 -0.45
N GLN A 346 62.95 -50.30 -0.95
CA GLN A 346 61.63 -49.70 -0.74
C GLN A 346 61.23 -49.79 0.74
N LYS A 347 61.33 -48.67 1.47
CA LYS A 347 60.68 -48.55 2.78
C LYS A 347 59.18 -48.36 2.62
N LYS A 348 58.39 -49.02 3.49
CA LYS A 348 56.92 -48.84 3.60
C LYS A 348 56.47 -47.41 3.97
N ARG A 349 57.38 -46.49 4.35
CA ARG A 349 57.08 -45.08 4.70
C ARG A 349 58.13 -44.14 4.11
N LEU A 350 57.69 -43.20 3.28
CA LEU A 350 58.54 -42.21 2.60
C LEU A 350 58.87 -40.98 3.48
N VAL A 351 58.02 -40.67 4.46
CA VAL A 351 58.16 -39.51 5.36
C VAL A 351 58.07 -39.92 6.83
N ASP A 352 58.95 -39.37 7.66
CA ASP A 352 58.88 -39.43 9.12
C ASP A 352 58.28 -38.12 9.67
N ARG A 353 57.30 -38.24 10.57
CA ARG A 353 56.59 -37.09 11.15
C ARG A 353 56.73 -37.09 12.67
N LYS A 354 57.23 -35.99 13.22
CA LYS A 354 57.33 -35.75 14.65
C LYS A 354 56.32 -34.67 15.05
N TYR A 355 55.59 -34.92 16.14
CA TYR A 355 54.52 -34.06 16.63
C TYR A 355 54.97 -33.40 17.93
N PHE A 356 54.65 -32.13 18.10
CA PHE A 356 55.06 -31.32 19.25
C PHE A 356 53.89 -30.48 19.77
N PHE A 357 53.94 -30.11 21.04
CA PHE A 357 53.17 -29.00 21.58
C PHE A 357 54.13 -28.04 22.28
N THR A 358 53.86 -26.75 22.20
CA THR A 358 54.60 -25.75 22.98
C THR A 358 53.87 -25.52 24.29
N VAL A 359 54.49 -25.89 25.41
CA VAL A 359 53.93 -25.76 26.76
C VAL A 359 54.98 -25.06 27.61
N GLY A 360 54.61 -23.98 28.31
CA GLY A 360 55.57 -23.19 29.10
C GLY A 360 56.71 -22.55 28.28
N GLY A 361 56.52 -22.35 26.97
CA GLY A 361 57.57 -21.86 26.06
C GLY A 361 58.50 -22.94 25.50
N GLU A 362 58.38 -24.19 25.97
CA GLU A 362 59.22 -25.31 25.53
C GLU A 362 58.47 -26.23 24.55
N LYS A 363 59.19 -26.72 23.53
CA LYS A 363 58.65 -27.69 22.56
C LYS A 363 58.72 -29.12 23.09
N VAL A 364 57.58 -29.66 23.49
CA VAL A 364 57.46 -31.04 24.02
C VAL A 364 57.03 -32.01 22.93
N ARG A 365 57.84 -33.05 22.68
CA ARG A 365 57.54 -34.10 21.69
C ARG A 365 56.46 -35.05 22.18
N VAL A 366 55.41 -35.23 21.37
CA VAL A 366 54.27 -36.12 21.66
C VAL A 366 54.05 -37.17 20.58
N CYS A 367 53.27 -38.21 20.90
CA CYS A 367 52.86 -39.19 19.91
C CYS A 367 51.68 -38.66 19.06
N LYS A 368 51.54 -39.18 17.83
CA LYS A 368 50.45 -38.80 16.91
C LYS A 368 49.06 -38.93 17.54
N ARG A 369 48.81 -40.01 18.30
CA ARG A 369 47.52 -40.26 18.95
C ARG A 369 47.20 -39.17 19.98
N PHE A 370 48.18 -38.78 20.78
CA PHE A 370 48.05 -37.71 21.76
C PHE A 370 47.79 -36.36 21.06
N PHE A 371 48.52 -36.05 19.99
CA PHE A 371 48.31 -34.83 19.20
C PHE A 371 46.88 -34.73 18.61
N GLN A 372 46.41 -35.82 18.00
CA GLN A 372 45.05 -35.90 17.43
C GLN A 372 43.95 -35.83 18.50
N ALA A 373 44.18 -36.45 19.65
CA ALA A 373 43.24 -36.44 20.77
C ALA A 373 43.16 -35.06 21.44
N THR A 374 44.29 -34.39 21.63
CA THR A 374 44.36 -33.05 22.22
C THR A 374 43.70 -32.01 21.33
N LEU A 375 43.91 -32.00 20.01
CA LEU A 375 43.26 -31.03 19.11
C LEU A 375 41.88 -31.47 18.61
N SER A 376 41.48 -32.72 18.89
CA SER A 376 40.21 -33.30 18.46
C SER A 376 40.04 -33.32 16.91
N ILE A 377 41.16 -33.52 16.19
CA ILE A 377 41.29 -33.53 14.73
C ILE A 377 41.71 -34.91 14.16
N GLY A 378 41.36 -35.17 12.90
CA GLY A 378 41.68 -36.42 12.19
C GLY A 378 42.98 -36.36 11.39
N HIS A 379 43.43 -37.51 10.88
CA HIS A 379 44.66 -37.59 10.07
C HIS A 379 44.59 -36.75 8.79
N ALA A 380 43.47 -36.80 8.06
CA ALA A 380 43.27 -36.05 6.82
C ALA A 380 43.41 -34.53 7.04
N TYR A 381 43.03 -34.02 8.22
CA TYR A 381 43.21 -32.62 8.54
C TYR A 381 44.69 -32.25 8.63
N ILE A 382 45.50 -33.09 9.28
CA ILE A 382 46.95 -32.88 9.42
C ILE A 382 47.63 -33.02 8.05
N GLN A 383 47.29 -34.06 7.31
CA GLN A 383 47.85 -34.31 5.98
C GLN A 383 47.61 -33.13 5.03
N HIS A 384 46.37 -32.63 4.95
CA HIS A 384 46.06 -31.46 4.13
C HIS A 384 46.82 -30.19 4.56
N ALA A 385 47.06 -30.01 5.87
CA ALA A 385 47.84 -28.87 6.35
C ALA A 385 49.28 -28.93 5.81
N LEU A 386 49.89 -30.11 5.87
CA LEU A 386 51.28 -30.34 5.46
C LEU A 386 51.48 -30.38 3.94
N GLU A 387 50.51 -30.91 3.18
CA GLU A 387 50.57 -30.93 1.71
C GLU A 387 50.53 -29.52 1.10
N HIS A 388 50.00 -28.55 1.85
CA HIS A 388 49.89 -27.15 1.44
C HIS A 388 50.61 -26.25 2.45
N SER A 389 51.78 -26.67 2.93
CA SER A 389 52.64 -25.83 3.77
C SER A 389 53.94 -25.47 3.06
N ALA A 390 54.44 -24.27 3.34
CA ALA A 390 55.77 -23.80 3.01
C ALA A 390 56.35 -23.12 4.26
N ASP A 391 57.60 -23.45 4.62
CA ASP A 391 58.32 -22.87 5.75
C ASP A 391 57.52 -22.82 7.08
N GLY A 392 56.79 -23.90 7.37
CA GLY A 392 56.01 -24.03 8.61
C GLY A 392 54.70 -23.22 8.66
N THR A 393 54.27 -22.65 7.53
CA THR A 393 53.03 -21.88 7.38
C THR A 393 52.15 -22.50 6.28
N PHE A 394 50.84 -22.49 6.45
CA PHE A 394 49.88 -23.00 5.49
C PHE A 394 49.67 -21.98 4.36
N THR A 395 49.83 -22.43 3.12
CA THR A 395 49.72 -21.61 1.90
C THR A 395 48.43 -21.86 1.12
N GLY A 396 47.57 -22.76 1.60
CA GLY A 396 46.26 -23.01 1.01
C GLY A 396 45.20 -21.97 1.39
N GLU A 397 44.09 -21.96 0.66
CA GLU A 397 42.92 -21.11 0.96
C GLU A 397 41.63 -21.94 1.06
N ASP A 398 40.66 -21.50 1.86
CA ASP A 398 39.33 -22.14 1.88
C ASP A 398 38.54 -21.81 0.60
N LYS A 399 38.59 -22.70 -0.39
CA LYS A 399 37.89 -22.56 -1.68
C LYS A 399 36.38 -22.84 -1.61
N ARG A 400 35.83 -23.24 -0.46
CA ARG A 400 34.40 -23.62 -0.36
C ARG A 400 33.49 -22.40 -0.53
N GLY A 401 32.60 -22.46 -1.53
CA GLY A 401 31.61 -21.41 -1.77
C GLY A 401 32.11 -20.22 -2.59
N LYS A 402 33.33 -20.26 -3.11
CA LYS A 402 33.90 -19.21 -3.99
C LYS A 402 33.53 -19.37 -5.47
N ASN A 403 32.78 -20.40 -5.85
CA ASN A 403 32.32 -20.59 -7.24
C ASN A 403 31.19 -19.60 -7.56
N ILE A 404 31.34 -18.87 -8.67
CA ILE A 404 30.29 -18.01 -9.20
C ILE A 404 29.14 -18.92 -9.70
N PRO A 405 27.90 -18.70 -9.25
CA PRO A 405 26.76 -19.45 -9.77
C PRO A 405 26.62 -19.23 -11.27
N SER A 406 26.38 -20.29 -12.04
CA SER A 406 26.14 -20.23 -13.49
C SER A 406 24.97 -19.29 -13.85
N ASN A 407 24.01 -19.13 -12.94
CA ASN A 407 22.78 -18.37 -13.16
C ASN A 407 22.90 -16.89 -12.74
N LYS A 408 24.12 -16.40 -12.48
CA LYS A 408 24.32 -14.99 -12.10
C LYS A 408 24.07 -14.09 -13.32
N THR A 409 23.05 -13.24 -13.23
CA THR A 409 22.75 -12.24 -14.27
C THR A 409 23.96 -11.32 -14.49
N SER A 410 24.30 -11.11 -15.76
CA SER A 410 25.42 -10.27 -16.16
C SER A 410 25.20 -8.81 -15.76
N ASN A 411 26.28 -8.04 -15.56
CA ASN A 411 26.15 -6.60 -15.28
C ASN A 411 25.56 -5.84 -16.47
N THR A 412 25.82 -6.29 -17.70
CA THR A 412 25.25 -5.75 -18.94
C THR A 412 23.72 -5.85 -18.94
N ASP A 413 23.16 -7.01 -18.57
CA ASP A 413 21.71 -7.19 -18.53
C ASP A 413 21.07 -6.40 -17.39
N ARG A 414 21.75 -6.30 -16.24
CA ARG A 414 21.30 -5.43 -15.13
C ARG A 414 21.24 -3.97 -15.57
N ASN A 415 22.26 -3.47 -16.28
CA ASN A 415 22.31 -2.09 -16.74
C ASN A 415 21.21 -1.80 -17.77
N ARG A 416 20.88 -2.76 -18.66
CA ARG A 416 19.74 -2.62 -19.58
C ARG A 416 18.42 -2.45 -18.84
N VAL A 417 18.19 -3.23 -17.79
CA VAL A 417 17.01 -3.08 -16.93
C VAL A 417 16.96 -1.70 -16.27
N LYS A 418 18.10 -1.21 -15.77
CA LYS A 418 18.19 0.14 -15.18
C LYS A 418 17.83 1.23 -16.18
N GLN A 419 18.43 1.17 -17.38
CA GLN A 419 18.17 2.10 -18.46
C GLN A 419 16.68 2.13 -18.84
N HIS A 420 16.04 0.95 -18.92
CA HIS A 420 14.61 0.87 -19.17
C HIS A 420 13.78 1.48 -18.03
N ILE A 421 14.11 1.22 -16.75
CA ILE A 421 13.40 1.82 -15.61
C ILE A 421 13.55 3.36 -15.60
N GLU A 422 14.74 3.86 -15.93
CA GLU A 422 15.06 5.30 -15.94
C GLU A 422 14.44 6.06 -17.12
N SER A 423 14.01 5.34 -18.17
CA SER A 423 13.34 5.94 -19.32
C SER A 423 11.92 6.44 -19.02
N PHE A 424 11.30 5.97 -17.93
CA PHE A 424 9.97 6.45 -17.55
C PHE A 424 10.05 7.80 -16.82
N PRO A 425 9.19 8.78 -17.17
CA PRO A 425 9.13 10.04 -16.44
C PRO A 425 8.63 9.77 -15.02
N ALA A 426 9.41 10.22 -14.03
CA ALA A 426 9.05 10.13 -12.62
C ALA A 426 9.06 11.51 -11.98
N VAL A 427 7.97 11.85 -11.30
CA VAL A 427 7.73 13.16 -10.69
C VAL A 427 7.93 13.07 -9.17
N GLU A 428 8.38 14.15 -8.55
CA GLU A 428 8.55 14.22 -7.09
C GLU A 428 7.23 14.53 -6.38
N SER A 429 7.03 14.00 -5.17
CA SER A 429 5.94 14.45 -4.30
C SER A 429 6.33 15.78 -3.65
N HIS A 430 5.49 16.81 -3.81
CA HIS A 430 5.74 18.17 -3.31
C HIS A 430 5.80 18.29 -1.76
N TYR A 431 5.46 17.25 -1.00
CA TYR A 431 5.62 17.23 0.45
C TYR A 431 6.68 16.22 0.90
N CYS A 432 7.93 16.69 0.93
CA CYS A 432 8.90 16.37 1.98
C CYS A 432 9.74 17.61 2.20
N ARG A 433 9.84 18.05 3.45
CA ARG A 433 10.74 19.12 3.93
C ARG A 433 12.10 19.05 3.19
N LYS A 434 12.70 20.22 2.91
CA LYS A 434 13.98 20.48 2.19
C LYS A 434 15.17 19.54 2.51
N ASN A 435 15.05 18.64 3.49
CA ASN A 435 16.08 17.71 3.96
C ASN A 435 15.74 16.20 3.88
N THR A 436 14.72 15.76 3.14
CA THR A 436 14.39 14.33 3.04
C THR A 436 14.46 13.80 1.60
N ASN A 437 15.22 12.73 1.41
CA ASN A 437 15.43 12.00 0.15
C ASN A 437 14.09 11.45 -0.38
N THR A 438 13.44 12.21 -1.26
CA THR A 438 12.04 12.03 -1.68
C THR A 438 11.83 10.81 -2.58
N ARG A 439 10.79 10.05 -2.27
CA ARG A 439 10.25 9.01 -3.15
C ARG A 439 9.72 9.66 -4.43
N ARG A 440 10.06 9.09 -5.59
CA ARG A 440 9.59 9.56 -6.91
C ARG A 440 8.44 8.70 -7.41
N PHE A 441 7.51 9.28 -8.16
CA PHE A 441 6.28 8.63 -8.60
C PHE A 441 6.18 8.51 -10.12
N LEU A 442 5.86 7.31 -10.58
CA LEU A 442 5.53 6.94 -11.95
C LEU A 442 4.01 7.05 -12.18
N ASP A 443 3.58 7.11 -13.45
CA ASP A 443 2.17 7.18 -13.88
C ASP A 443 1.29 6.14 -13.15
N SER A 444 0.08 6.55 -12.75
CA SER A 444 -0.85 5.72 -11.98
C SER A 444 -1.38 4.51 -12.73
N THR A 445 -1.34 4.56 -14.06
CA THR A 445 -1.77 3.49 -14.94
C THR A 445 -0.64 2.48 -15.23
N LEU A 446 0.60 2.74 -14.76
CA LEU A 446 1.73 1.80 -14.79
C LEU A 446 1.75 0.88 -13.58
N ASN A 447 2.38 -0.28 -13.78
CA ASN A 447 2.79 -1.17 -12.70
C ASN A 447 4.02 -1.97 -13.16
N VAL A 448 4.72 -2.64 -12.23
CA VAL A 448 5.96 -3.40 -12.54
C VAL A 448 5.73 -4.44 -13.63
N ASN A 449 4.56 -5.09 -13.68
CA ASN A 449 4.26 -6.10 -14.69
C ASN A 449 4.09 -5.47 -16.08
N LYS A 450 3.41 -4.33 -16.19
CA LYS A 450 3.30 -3.55 -17.44
C LYS A 450 4.67 -3.07 -17.91
N MET A 451 5.47 -2.50 -17.00
CA MET A 451 6.84 -2.09 -17.33
C MET A 451 7.68 -3.28 -17.82
N TYR A 452 7.55 -4.45 -17.18
CA TYR A 452 8.27 -5.64 -17.62
C TYR A 452 7.82 -6.13 -19.02
N LYS A 453 6.52 -6.03 -19.34
CA LYS A 453 6.04 -6.33 -20.69
C LYS A 453 6.69 -5.39 -21.72
N MET A 454 6.70 -4.09 -21.46
CA MET A 454 7.33 -3.11 -22.35
C MET A 454 8.84 -3.34 -22.50
N TYR A 455 9.52 -3.69 -21.40
CA TYR A 455 10.93 -4.11 -21.43
C TYR A 455 11.16 -5.34 -22.31
N LYS A 456 10.24 -6.31 -22.25
CA LYS A 456 10.31 -7.52 -23.06
C LYS A 456 10.16 -7.18 -24.54
N ASP A 457 9.21 -6.32 -24.88
CA ASP A 457 8.98 -5.84 -26.25
C ASP A 457 10.20 -5.08 -26.79
N GLU A 458 10.84 -4.24 -25.98
CA GLU A 458 12.10 -3.54 -26.33
C GLU A 458 13.26 -4.53 -26.55
N CYS A 459 13.38 -5.55 -25.69
CA CYS A 459 14.39 -6.59 -25.84
C CYS A 459 14.17 -7.43 -27.11
N GLU A 460 12.92 -7.76 -27.43
CA GLU A 460 12.56 -8.46 -28.68
C GLU A 460 12.92 -7.62 -29.90
N THR A 461 12.65 -6.31 -29.86
CA THR A 461 12.99 -5.38 -30.95
C THR A 461 14.50 -5.24 -31.13
N ALA A 462 15.26 -5.29 -30.04
CA ALA A 462 16.72 -5.21 -30.04
C ALA A 462 17.43 -6.57 -30.27
N ASP A 463 16.68 -7.65 -30.48
CA ASP A 463 17.18 -9.04 -30.59
C ASP A 463 18.06 -9.47 -29.39
N VAL A 464 17.60 -9.16 -28.18
CA VAL A 464 18.28 -9.53 -26.93
C VAL A 464 17.38 -10.35 -26.02
N THR A 465 17.95 -11.35 -25.34
CA THR A 465 17.20 -12.12 -24.34
C THR A 465 16.88 -11.28 -23.10
N PRO A 466 15.60 -11.13 -22.73
CA PRO A 466 15.22 -10.36 -21.55
C PRO A 466 15.55 -11.12 -20.26
N VAL A 467 15.86 -10.38 -19.18
CA VAL A 467 15.94 -10.99 -17.84
C VAL A 467 14.58 -11.50 -17.38
N SER A 468 14.58 -12.36 -16.35
CA SER A 468 13.32 -12.82 -15.74
C SER A 468 12.57 -11.67 -15.04
N SER A 469 11.24 -11.75 -15.02
CA SER A 469 10.36 -10.80 -14.31
C SER A 469 10.77 -10.63 -12.84
N SER A 470 11.19 -11.72 -12.19
CA SER A 470 11.69 -11.70 -10.81
C SER A 470 12.97 -10.86 -10.66
N MET A 471 13.91 -10.95 -11.61
CA MET A 471 15.13 -10.14 -11.60
C MET A 471 14.82 -8.66 -11.87
N TYR A 472 13.94 -8.39 -12.85
CA TYR A 472 13.47 -7.04 -13.14
C TYR A 472 12.84 -6.39 -11.90
N ARG A 473 11.91 -7.09 -11.24
CA ARG A 473 11.27 -6.66 -9.98
C ARG A 473 12.28 -6.51 -8.85
N HIS A 474 13.28 -7.39 -8.77
CA HIS A 474 14.35 -7.26 -7.78
C HIS A 474 15.09 -5.94 -7.97
N ILE A 475 15.59 -5.65 -9.18
CA ILE A 475 16.30 -4.39 -9.50
C ILE A 475 15.41 -3.17 -9.20
N PHE A 476 14.17 -3.16 -9.67
CA PHE A 476 13.22 -2.08 -9.39
C PHE A 476 13.02 -1.83 -7.89
N THR A 477 12.94 -2.89 -7.08
CA THR A 477 12.65 -2.75 -5.64
C THR A 477 13.87 -2.52 -4.75
N THR A 478 15.06 -2.99 -5.16
CA THR A 478 16.29 -2.88 -4.34
C THR A 478 17.19 -1.74 -4.75
N GLU A 479 17.07 -1.22 -5.98
CA GLU A 479 17.95 -0.16 -6.50
C GLU A 479 17.23 1.20 -6.68
N TYR A 480 15.89 1.22 -6.78
CA TYR A 480 15.11 2.45 -6.96
C TYR A 480 14.13 2.71 -5.80
N ASN A 481 13.96 3.99 -5.46
CA ASN A 481 12.88 4.48 -4.58
C ASN A 481 11.73 5.10 -5.42
N LEU A 482 11.32 4.38 -6.47
CA LEU A 482 10.21 4.74 -7.34
C LEU A 482 8.92 4.11 -6.82
N SER A 483 7.78 4.78 -6.99
CA SER A 483 6.43 4.24 -6.69
C SER A 483 5.44 4.58 -7.78
N PHE A 484 4.34 3.84 -7.87
CA PHE A 484 3.27 4.20 -8.79
C PHE A 484 2.35 5.19 -8.08
N HIS A 485 1.95 6.25 -8.77
CA HIS A 485 0.99 7.19 -8.22
C HIS A 485 -0.34 6.47 -8.02
N HIS A 486 -0.88 6.43 -6.81
CA HIS A 486 -2.19 5.85 -6.55
C HIS A 486 -2.98 6.99 -5.89
N PRO A 487 -4.01 7.54 -6.55
CA PRO A 487 -4.94 8.45 -5.88
C PRO A 487 -5.43 7.73 -4.63
N LYS A 488 -5.13 8.28 -3.46
CA LYS A 488 -5.65 7.71 -2.22
C LYS A 488 -7.15 7.96 -2.25
N LYS A 489 -7.94 6.93 -1.95
CA LYS A 489 -9.35 7.16 -1.62
C LYS A 489 -9.38 8.00 -0.34
N ASP A 490 -10.25 8.99 -0.27
CA ASP A 490 -10.37 9.86 0.89
C ASP A 490 -10.70 9.03 2.13
N GLN A 491 -9.67 8.82 2.96
CA GLN A 491 -9.82 8.25 4.28
C GLN A 491 -9.66 9.37 5.28
N CYS A 492 -10.58 9.45 6.23
CA CYS A 492 -10.46 10.42 7.31
C CYS A 492 -9.26 10.06 8.20
N LEU A 493 -8.24 10.92 8.20
CA LEU A 493 -7.02 10.75 8.99
C LEU A 493 -7.34 10.59 10.49
N LEU A 494 -8.22 11.45 11.01
CA LEU A 494 -8.64 11.44 12.41
C LEU A 494 -9.31 10.11 12.77
N CYS A 495 -10.24 9.61 11.95
CA CYS A 495 -10.86 8.30 12.19
C CYS A 495 -9.83 7.16 12.13
N ASN A 496 -8.92 7.18 11.16
CA ASN A 496 -7.89 6.16 11.03
C ASN A 496 -6.99 6.13 12.27
N VAL A 497 -6.50 7.29 12.71
CA VAL A 497 -5.68 7.44 13.92
C VAL A 497 -6.43 6.93 15.15
N TYR A 498 -7.68 7.37 15.35
CA TYR A 498 -8.52 6.90 16.45
C TYR A 498 -8.68 5.37 16.46
N HIS A 499 -8.99 4.76 15.32
CA HIS A 499 -9.17 3.31 15.22
C HIS A 499 -7.85 2.55 15.44
N GLU A 500 -6.72 3.08 14.97
CA GLU A 500 -5.40 2.50 15.23
C GLU A 500 -5.00 2.59 16.71
N GLU A 501 -5.15 3.76 17.33
CA GLU A 501 -4.84 3.98 18.75
C GLU A 501 -5.73 3.11 19.65
N LYS A 502 -7.03 3.00 19.32
CA LYS A 502 -7.97 2.11 20.00
C LYS A 502 -7.56 0.64 19.86
N LYS A 503 -7.14 0.20 18.66
CA LYS A 503 -6.65 -1.17 18.43
C LYS A 503 -5.36 -1.48 19.19
N ARG A 504 -4.46 -0.50 19.33
CA ARG A 504 -3.20 -0.64 20.10
C ARG A 504 -3.38 -0.43 21.61
N ASN A 505 -4.61 -0.16 22.08
CA ASN A 505 -4.92 0.14 23.47
C ASN A 505 -4.14 1.38 24.00
N MET A 506 -3.91 2.36 23.12
CA MET A 506 -3.18 3.62 23.40
C MET A 506 -4.09 4.85 23.35
N LEU A 507 -5.41 4.66 23.42
CA LEU A 507 -6.39 5.74 23.27
C LEU A 507 -6.41 6.65 24.50
N THR A 508 -6.35 7.97 24.29
CA THR A 508 -6.48 8.98 25.35
C THR A 508 -7.91 9.53 25.43
N SER A 509 -8.31 10.03 26.60
CA SER A 509 -9.62 10.68 26.81
C SER A 509 -9.84 11.90 25.90
N GLU A 510 -8.76 12.68 25.68
CA GLU A 510 -8.78 13.82 24.76
C GLU A 510 -9.08 13.38 23.32
N ARG A 511 -8.43 12.31 22.84
CA ARG A 511 -8.68 11.77 21.50
C ARG A 511 -10.09 11.22 21.35
N GLU A 512 -10.64 10.60 22.40
CA GLU A 512 -12.02 10.11 22.39
C GLU A 512 -13.04 11.25 22.29
N THR A 513 -12.78 12.36 22.98
CA THR A 513 -13.59 13.58 22.86
C THR A 513 -13.48 14.18 21.46
N GLU A 514 -12.27 14.31 20.93
CA GLU A 514 -12.00 14.86 19.60
C GLU A 514 -12.68 14.04 18.49
N TYR A 515 -12.62 12.71 18.57
CA TYR A 515 -13.31 11.80 17.65
C TYR A 515 -14.83 11.92 17.75
N SER A 516 -15.36 12.04 18.97
CA SER A 516 -16.80 12.22 19.19
C SER A 516 -17.30 13.53 18.57
N GLU A 517 -16.57 14.62 18.77
CA GLU A 517 -16.88 15.91 18.14
C GLU A 517 -16.76 15.87 16.62
N HIS A 518 -15.73 15.21 16.08
CA HIS A 518 -15.55 15.01 14.65
C HIS A 518 -16.75 14.29 14.02
N MET A 519 -17.21 13.23 14.68
CA MET A 519 -18.39 12.48 14.26
C MET A 519 -19.68 13.29 14.40
N GLU A 520 -19.80 14.14 15.42
CA GLU A 520 -20.90 15.09 15.54
C GLU A 520 -20.92 16.08 14.36
N ARG A 521 -19.79 16.72 14.03
CA ARG A 521 -19.67 17.65 12.89
C ARG A 521 -20.02 17.01 11.55
N LYS A 522 -19.63 15.74 11.37
CA LYS A 522 -20.04 14.93 10.22
C LYS A 522 -21.56 14.77 10.13
N VAL A 523 -22.23 14.49 11.24
CA VAL A 523 -23.70 14.35 11.28
C VAL A 523 -24.38 15.70 11.05
N GLU A 524 -23.88 16.76 11.68
CA GLU A 524 -24.39 18.13 11.50
C GLU A 524 -24.37 18.55 10.02
N SER A 525 -23.21 18.44 9.35
CA SER A 525 -23.05 18.84 7.95
C SER A 525 -23.93 18.03 6.99
N ARG A 526 -24.14 16.73 7.25
CA ARG A 526 -25.03 15.87 6.45
C ARG A 526 -26.50 16.20 6.66
N THR A 527 -26.89 16.47 7.89
CA THR A 527 -28.28 16.84 8.23
C THR A 527 -28.64 18.17 7.59
N GLU A 528 -27.74 19.15 7.67
CA GLU A 528 -27.91 20.46 7.03
C GLU A 528 -28.01 20.32 5.51
N LYS A 529 -27.14 19.50 4.87
CA LYS A 529 -27.22 19.24 3.42
C LYS A 529 -28.52 18.57 3.00
N ALA A 530 -29.01 17.63 3.80
CA ALA A 530 -30.28 16.96 3.53
C ALA A 530 -31.47 17.93 3.65
N LYS A 531 -31.42 18.84 4.63
CA LYS A 531 -32.41 19.90 4.81
C LYS A 531 -32.41 20.87 3.62
N ASP A 532 -31.27 21.45 3.28
CA ASP A 532 -31.15 22.38 2.15
C ASP A 532 -31.61 21.74 0.84
N LYS A 533 -31.23 20.48 0.61
CA LYS A 533 -31.66 19.71 -0.57
C LYS A 533 -33.17 19.58 -0.65
N LYS A 534 -33.83 19.32 0.48
CA LYS A 534 -35.29 19.23 0.54
C LYS A 534 -35.94 20.59 0.27
N GLU A 535 -35.43 21.65 0.89
CA GLU A 535 -35.94 23.01 0.68
C GLU A 535 -35.80 23.46 -0.79
N ALA A 536 -34.69 23.13 -1.44
CA ALA A 536 -34.47 23.45 -2.85
C ALA A 536 -35.36 22.65 -3.81
N GLN A 537 -35.85 21.48 -3.39
CA GLN A 537 -36.83 20.70 -4.16
C GLN A 537 -38.25 21.29 -4.05
N GLU A 538 -38.51 22.08 -3.01
CA GLU A 538 -39.80 22.69 -2.72
C GLU A 538 -39.87 24.17 -3.18
N SER A 539 -38.74 24.80 -3.53
CA SER A 539 -38.65 26.22 -3.85
C SER A 539 -37.73 26.52 -5.03
N ASP A 540 -38.29 27.15 -6.07
CA ASP A 540 -37.54 27.60 -7.26
C ASP A 540 -36.64 28.82 -7.01
N ASN A 541 -36.76 29.45 -5.83
CA ASN A 541 -35.95 30.60 -5.43
C ASN A 541 -34.61 30.18 -4.79
N LEU A 542 -34.47 28.91 -4.42
CA LEU A 542 -33.32 28.36 -3.73
C LEU A 542 -32.59 27.37 -4.63
N TYR A 543 -31.33 27.66 -4.96
CA TYR A 543 -30.45 26.77 -5.70
C TYR A 543 -29.42 26.15 -4.76
N VAL A 544 -29.38 24.82 -4.69
CA VAL A 544 -28.41 24.09 -3.84
C VAL A 544 -27.59 23.16 -4.72
N ALA A 545 -26.27 23.29 -4.65
CA ALA A 545 -25.36 22.47 -5.45
C ALA A 545 -24.16 22.00 -4.64
N THR A 546 -23.58 20.86 -5.04
CA THR A 546 -22.21 20.49 -4.68
C THR A 546 -21.27 20.84 -5.83
N PHE A 547 -20.02 21.16 -5.54
CA PHE A 547 -19.00 21.27 -6.57
C PHE A 547 -17.68 20.64 -6.13
N ASP A 548 -16.93 20.12 -7.10
CA ASP A 548 -15.65 19.47 -6.85
C ASP A 548 -14.74 19.45 -8.10
N MET A 549 -13.43 19.40 -7.88
CA MET A 549 -12.41 19.28 -8.94
C MET A 549 -12.14 17.80 -9.24
N GLU A 550 -12.31 17.39 -10.49
CA GLU A 550 -11.94 16.03 -10.91
C GLU A 550 -10.42 15.82 -10.89
N ALA A 551 -10.01 14.57 -10.69
CA ALA A 551 -8.62 14.18 -10.91
C ALA A 551 -8.13 14.59 -12.31
N VAL A 552 -6.86 15.03 -12.39
CA VAL A 552 -6.28 15.54 -13.64
C VAL A 552 -6.47 14.54 -14.79
N LEU A 553 -7.03 15.04 -15.89
CA LEU A 553 -7.33 14.29 -17.10
C LEU A 553 -6.14 14.43 -18.09
N PRO A 554 -5.30 13.39 -18.27
CA PRO A 554 -4.10 13.51 -19.10
C PRO A 554 -4.41 13.47 -20.59
N THR A 555 -3.69 14.26 -21.39
CA THR A 555 -3.84 14.35 -22.85
C THR A 555 -2.47 14.41 -23.56
N PRO A 556 -2.11 13.49 -24.45
CA PRO A 556 -2.92 12.39 -24.95
C PRO A 556 -3.07 11.26 -23.92
N PHE A 557 -4.22 10.59 -23.98
CA PHE A 557 -4.51 9.34 -23.28
C PHE A 557 -4.66 8.21 -24.29
N ASP A 558 -3.62 7.38 -24.40
CA ASP A 558 -3.63 6.13 -25.15
C ASP A 558 -2.95 5.04 -24.30
N LEU A 559 -3.42 3.80 -24.41
CA LEU A 559 -2.86 2.62 -23.74
C LEU A 559 -1.62 2.06 -24.45
N THR A 560 -1.15 2.70 -25.52
CA THR A 560 0.09 2.37 -26.23
C THR A 560 1.32 2.50 -25.32
N SER A 561 2.31 1.62 -25.45
CA SER A 561 3.53 1.64 -24.63
C SER A 561 4.26 2.99 -24.67
N GLN A 562 4.35 3.64 -25.84
CA GLN A 562 5.10 4.89 -26.01
C GLN A 562 4.59 6.07 -25.16
N THR A 563 3.27 6.17 -24.91
CA THR A 563 2.69 7.29 -24.13
C THR A 563 3.07 7.24 -22.65
N TYR A 564 3.53 6.09 -22.16
CA TYR A 564 3.97 5.93 -20.77
C TYR A 564 5.34 6.53 -20.50
N TYR A 565 6.15 6.73 -21.54
CA TYR A 565 7.50 7.30 -21.45
C TYR A 565 7.52 8.82 -21.67
N LYS A 566 6.35 9.44 -21.80
CA LYS A 566 6.21 10.82 -22.27
C LYS A 566 5.34 11.62 -21.31
N ARG A 567 5.73 12.87 -21.02
CA ARG A 567 4.89 13.81 -20.26
C ARG A 567 3.66 14.18 -21.09
N LYS A 568 2.52 14.26 -20.41
CA LYS A 568 1.21 14.53 -21.01
C LYS A 568 0.73 15.93 -20.60
N LEU A 569 -0.07 16.56 -21.45
CA LEU A 569 -0.76 17.80 -21.16
C LEU A 569 -1.86 17.53 -20.12
N SER A 570 -1.98 18.39 -19.12
CA SER A 570 -3.02 18.30 -18.09
C SER A 570 -4.31 18.99 -18.56
N THR A 571 -5.43 18.30 -18.47
CA THR A 571 -6.79 18.84 -18.62
C THR A 571 -7.50 18.78 -17.27
N TYR A 572 -8.19 19.87 -16.91
CA TYR A 572 -8.88 20.04 -15.64
C TYR A 572 -10.39 20.10 -15.88
N ASN A 573 -11.16 19.61 -14.91
CA ASN A 573 -12.61 19.62 -14.93
C ASN A 573 -13.14 19.99 -13.53
N LEU A 574 -13.87 21.10 -13.42
CA LEU A 574 -14.65 21.45 -12.23
C LEU A 574 -16.10 21.06 -12.46
N SER A 575 -16.61 20.14 -11.66
CA SER A 575 -17.98 19.65 -11.75
C SER A 575 -18.89 20.36 -10.74
N VAL A 576 -20.03 20.87 -11.18
CA VAL A 576 -21.10 21.43 -10.34
C VAL A 576 -22.37 20.61 -10.52
N PHE A 577 -22.92 20.07 -9.42
CA PHE A 577 -24.10 19.21 -9.43
C PHE A 577 -25.22 19.83 -8.59
N SER A 578 -26.37 20.11 -9.23
CA SER A 578 -27.58 20.61 -8.56
C SER A 578 -28.26 19.49 -7.77
N LEU A 579 -28.53 19.73 -6.48
CA LEU A 579 -29.14 18.73 -5.60
C LEU A 579 -30.66 18.59 -5.79
N ALA A 580 -31.31 19.62 -6.34
CA ALA A 580 -32.75 19.64 -6.55
C ALA A 580 -33.15 18.91 -7.84
N ASP A 581 -32.74 19.44 -8.99
CA ASP A 581 -33.14 18.95 -10.32
C ASP A 581 -32.14 17.94 -10.93
N LYS A 582 -31.01 17.67 -10.26
CA LYS A 582 -29.96 16.74 -10.69
C LYS A 582 -29.32 17.12 -12.03
N LYS A 583 -29.44 18.39 -12.45
CA LYS A 583 -28.64 18.93 -13.55
C LYS A 583 -27.20 19.08 -13.11
N ALA A 584 -26.29 18.92 -14.05
CA ALA A 584 -24.88 19.00 -13.76
C ALA A 584 -24.12 19.70 -14.88
N ALA A 585 -23.14 20.51 -14.48
CA ALA A 585 -22.27 21.26 -15.37
C ALA A 585 -20.80 20.89 -15.11
N CYS A 586 -19.99 20.86 -16.16
CA CYS A 586 -18.56 20.61 -16.13
C CYS A 586 -17.85 21.79 -16.79
N TYR A 587 -16.96 22.45 -16.05
CA TYR A 587 -16.11 23.53 -16.57
C TYR A 587 -14.74 22.95 -16.89
N VAL A 588 -14.34 22.98 -18.16
CA VAL A 588 -13.18 22.23 -18.67
C VAL A 588 -12.17 23.19 -19.28
N TRP A 589 -10.91 23.06 -18.90
CA TRP A 589 -9.80 23.79 -19.51
C TRP A 589 -8.52 22.97 -19.40
N ASN A 590 -7.49 23.34 -20.16
CA ASN A 590 -6.19 22.67 -20.08
C ASN A 590 -5.12 23.58 -19.48
N GLU A 591 -3.97 23.04 -19.10
CA GLU A 591 -2.92 23.79 -18.39
C GLU A 591 -2.30 24.94 -19.18
N SER A 592 -2.50 25.03 -20.51
CA SER A 592 -2.13 26.23 -21.29
C SER A 592 -3.16 27.34 -21.21
N GLU A 593 -4.40 27.06 -20.80
CA GLU A 593 -5.46 28.07 -20.68
C GLU A 593 -5.56 28.61 -19.24
N GLY A 594 -5.29 27.78 -18.24
CA GLY A 594 -5.38 28.22 -16.85
C GLY A 594 -4.75 27.24 -15.89
N GLN A 595 -4.44 27.71 -14.68
CA GLN A 595 -4.01 26.83 -13.60
C GLN A 595 -5.23 26.19 -12.94
N ARG A 596 -5.07 25.62 -11.75
CA ARG A 596 -6.15 24.92 -11.03
C ARG A 596 -6.37 25.47 -9.62
N GLY A 597 -6.14 26.77 -9.44
CA GLY A 597 -6.19 27.42 -8.14
C GLY A 597 -7.56 28.04 -7.85
N SER A 598 -7.61 28.79 -6.74
CA SER A 598 -8.82 29.48 -6.28
C SER A 598 -9.35 30.55 -7.26
N ASN A 599 -8.51 31.14 -8.12
CA ASN A 599 -9.00 32.10 -9.11
C ASN A 599 -9.81 31.40 -10.22
N GLU A 600 -9.33 30.25 -10.71
CA GLU A 600 -10.01 29.47 -11.73
C GLU A 600 -11.31 28.88 -11.18
N VAL A 601 -11.26 28.30 -9.98
CA VAL A 601 -12.47 27.81 -9.30
C VAL A 601 -13.46 28.95 -9.08
N GLY A 602 -13.01 30.09 -8.55
CA GLY A 602 -13.86 31.28 -8.34
C GLY A 602 -14.50 31.79 -9.64
N THR A 603 -13.76 31.73 -10.75
CA THR A 603 -14.27 32.09 -12.09
C THR A 603 -15.39 31.16 -12.52
N CYS A 604 -15.18 29.84 -12.39
CA CYS A 604 -16.18 28.85 -12.75
C CYS A 604 -17.45 29.03 -11.91
N LEU A 605 -17.31 29.23 -10.59
CA LEU A 605 -18.45 29.47 -9.70
C LEU A 605 -19.19 30.77 -10.06
N TYR A 606 -18.46 31.85 -10.33
CA TYR A 606 -19.06 33.13 -10.74
C TYR A 606 -19.85 32.98 -12.05
N LYS A 607 -19.26 32.35 -13.08
CA LYS A 607 -19.94 32.06 -14.36
C LYS A 607 -21.15 31.13 -14.16
N HIS A 608 -21.04 30.13 -13.28
CA HIS A 608 -22.13 29.22 -12.96
C HIS A 608 -23.31 29.97 -12.34
N ILE A 609 -23.06 30.77 -11.30
CA ILE A 609 -24.09 31.56 -10.62
C ILE A 609 -24.72 32.57 -11.59
N LEU A 610 -23.93 33.19 -12.47
CA LEU A 610 -24.42 34.11 -13.49
C LEU A 610 -25.36 33.43 -14.49
N SER A 611 -25.17 32.13 -14.76
CA SER A 611 -26.01 31.34 -15.67
C SER A 611 -27.32 30.84 -15.03
N LEU A 612 -27.52 31.02 -13.73
CA LEU A 612 -28.70 30.52 -13.03
C LEU A 612 -29.98 31.28 -13.46
N PRO A 613 -31.16 30.64 -13.38
CA PRO A 613 -32.43 31.30 -13.67
C PRO A 613 -32.66 32.55 -12.81
N GLN A 614 -33.34 33.55 -13.37
CA GLN A 614 -33.66 34.81 -12.67
C GLN A 614 -34.59 34.60 -11.45
N SER A 615 -35.28 33.45 -11.35
CA SER A 615 -36.07 33.08 -10.18
C SER A 615 -35.20 32.83 -8.94
N VAL A 616 -33.95 32.40 -9.12
CA VAL A 616 -33.05 32.09 -8.02
C VAL A 616 -32.64 33.37 -7.32
N GLN A 617 -32.85 33.41 -6.01
CA GLN A 617 -32.43 34.52 -5.13
C GLN A 617 -31.43 34.08 -4.08
N HIS A 618 -31.42 32.79 -3.72
CA HIS A 618 -30.51 32.23 -2.72
C HIS A 618 -29.77 31.04 -3.32
N VAL A 619 -28.44 31.07 -3.22
CA VAL A 619 -27.58 29.98 -3.67
C VAL A 619 -26.84 29.38 -2.47
N ILE A 620 -26.82 28.06 -2.37
CA ILE A 620 -26.03 27.32 -1.40
C ILE A 620 -25.10 26.38 -2.15
N LEU A 621 -23.80 26.51 -1.90
CA LEU A 621 -22.75 25.69 -2.49
C LEU A 621 -22.08 24.84 -1.42
N TYR A 622 -22.05 23.54 -1.64
CA TYR A 622 -21.33 22.58 -0.82
C TYR A 622 -20.00 22.22 -1.50
N SER A 623 -18.90 22.31 -0.74
CA SER A 623 -17.57 21.90 -1.21
C SER A 623 -16.79 21.14 -0.15
N ASP A 624 -15.67 20.57 -0.56
CA ASP A 624 -14.64 20.10 0.36
C ASP A 624 -13.97 21.27 1.11
N THR A 625 -13.06 20.92 2.01
CA THR A 625 -12.32 21.87 2.85
C THR A 625 -10.97 22.28 2.26
N CYS A 626 -10.70 22.01 0.97
CA CYS A 626 -9.41 22.28 0.34
C CYS A 626 -9.10 23.78 0.42
N THR A 627 -8.03 24.15 1.12
CA THR A 627 -7.73 25.55 1.48
C THR A 627 -7.17 26.32 0.29
N GLY A 628 -6.34 25.70 -0.53
CA GLY A 628 -5.77 26.33 -1.74
C GLY A 628 -6.81 26.66 -2.81
N GLN A 629 -7.86 25.84 -2.90
CA GLN A 629 -8.89 25.93 -3.95
C GLN A 629 -10.20 26.53 -3.45
N ASN A 630 -10.78 25.99 -2.37
CA ASN A 630 -12.18 26.21 -2.02
C ASN A 630 -12.39 27.02 -0.73
N ARG A 631 -11.76 26.62 0.38
CA ARG A 631 -11.94 27.25 1.70
C ARG A 631 -10.91 28.35 1.95
N ASN A 632 -11.08 29.47 1.26
CA ASN A 632 -10.21 30.63 1.39
C ASN A 632 -10.95 31.95 1.11
N GLN A 633 -10.29 33.06 1.47
CA GLN A 633 -10.80 34.41 1.23
C GLN A 633 -10.99 34.74 -0.26
N PHE A 634 -10.28 34.09 -1.19
CA PHE A 634 -10.37 34.42 -2.62
C PHE A 634 -11.70 33.93 -3.21
N ILE A 635 -12.12 32.71 -2.86
CA ILE A 635 -13.47 32.22 -3.20
C ILE A 635 -14.54 33.06 -2.52
N THR A 636 -14.36 33.43 -1.25
CA THR A 636 -15.30 34.33 -0.58
C THR A 636 -15.40 35.69 -1.29
N ALA A 637 -14.30 36.21 -1.85
CA ALA A 637 -14.31 37.44 -2.65
C ALA A 637 -15.13 37.28 -3.94
N ALA A 638 -14.96 36.13 -4.63
CA ALA A 638 -15.72 35.81 -5.82
C ALA A 638 -17.22 35.73 -5.55
N LEU A 639 -17.62 35.02 -4.48
CA LEU A 639 -19.03 34.89 -4.08
C LEU A 639 -19.60 36.23 -3.62
N HIS A 640 -18.85 37.00 -2.84
CA HIS A 640 -19.26 38.35 -2.44
C HIS A 640 -19.49 39.23 -3.67
N HIS A 641 -18.55 39.24 -4.61
CA HIS A 641 -18.70 39.98 -5.87
C HIS A 641 -19.90 39.51 -6.68
N ALA A 642 -20.16 38.20 -6.74
CA ALA A 642 -21.33 37.63 -7.40
C ALA A 642 -22.63 38.19 -6.81
N VAL A 643 -22.79 38.17 -5.49
CA VAL A 643 -23.99 38.72 -4.82
C VAL A 643 -24.18 40.22 -5.09
N GLN A 644 -23.09 40.99 -5.09
CA GLN A 644 -23.17 42.43 -5.26
C GLN A 644 -23.52 42.84 -6.70
N ASN A 645 -23.11 42.05 -7.70
CA ASN A 645 -23.25 42.43 -9.11
C ASN A 645 -24.34 41.67 -9.87
N ILE A 646 -24.80 40.52 -9.38
CA ILE A 646 -25.90 39.78 -10.01
C ILE A 646 -27.24 40.30 -9.46
N PRO A 647 -28.16 40.83 -10.30
CA PRO A 647 -29.35 41.54 -9.84
C PRO A 647 -30.29 40.73 -8.95
N ASN A 648 -30.58 39.49 -9.33
CA ASN A 648 -31.56 38.62 -8.66
C ASN A 648 -31.03 37.93 -7.39
N ILE A 649 -29.72 37.70 -7.29
CA ILE A 649 -29.12 36.98 -6.17
C ILE A 649 -29.03 37.87 -4.93
N GLN A 650 -29.67 37.44 -3.83
CA GLN A 650 -29.71 38.14 -2.55
C GLN A 650 -28.75 37.55 -1.52
N THR A 651 -28.51 36.24 -1.56
CA THR A 651 -27.67 35.54 -0.58
C THR A 651 -26.91 34.40 -1.25
N ILE A 652 -25.63 34.26 -0.91
CA ILE A 652 -24.84 33.06 -1.23
C ILE A 652 -24.27 32.49 0.06
N ASP A 653 -24.49 31.19 0.26
CA ASP A 653 -23.88 30.38 1.30
C ASP A 653 -22.86 29.41 0.69
N GLN A 654 -21.65 29.36 1.25
CA GLN A 654 -20.71 28.28 1.02
C GLN A 654 -20.61 27.45 2.30
N LYS A 655 -21.02 26.19 2.23
CA LYS A 655 -21.02 25.24 3.34
C LYS A 655 -19.96 24.16 3.09
N PHE A 656 -19.21 23.79 4.13
CA PHE A 656 -18.11 22.83 4.03
C PHE A 656 -18.47 21.51 4.70
N LEU A 657 -18.22 20.39 4.02
CA LEU A 657 -18.37 19.05 4.59
C LEU A 657 -17.19 18.71 5.52
N GLU A 658 -17.34 17.66 6.34
CA GLU A 658 -16.24 17.20 7.20
C GLU A 658 -15.18 16.44 6.38
N SER A 659 -13.91 16.80 6.57
CA SER A 659 -12.75 16.22 5.87
C SER A 659 -12.73 14.68 5.98
N GLY A 660 -12.50 13.99 4.87
CA GLY A 660 -12.53 12.52 4.82
C GLY A 660 -13.91 11.88 5.01
N HIS A 661 -14.96 12.70 5.07
CA HIS A 661 -16.37 12.30 5.11
C HIS A 661 -17.25 13.06 4.12
N SER A 662 -16.61 13.80 3.19
CA SER A 662 -17.22 14.37 2.00
C SER A 662 -17.91 13.25 1.21
N GLN A 663 -19.23 13.32 1.12
CA GLN A 663 -20.01 12.50 0.19
C GLN A 663 -20.67 13.49 -0.77
N MET A 664 -20.03 13.71 -1.92
CA MET A 664 -20.47 14.70 -2.90
C MET A 664 -21.08 14.00 -4.11
N GLU A 665 -22.16 14.57 -4.64
CA GLU A 665 -22.78 14.06 -5.85
C GLU A 665 -21.84 14.19 -7.07
N CYS A 666 -20.88 15.13 -7.03
CA CYS A 666 -19.82 15.26 -8.03
C CYS A 666 -18.94 13.99 -8.15
N ASP A 667 -18.71 13.24 -7.07
CA ASP A 667 -17.96 11.96 -7.11
C ASP A 667 -18.62 10.96 -8.06
N SER A 668 -19.95 10.99 -8.12
CA SER A 668 -20.71 10.13 -9.03
C SER A 668 -20.57 10.57 -10.49
N MET A 669 -20.42 11.87 -10.76
CA MET A 669 -20.12 12.39 -12.10
C MET A 669 -18.74 11.95 -12.55
N HIS A 670 -17.71 12.12 -11.71
CA HIS A 670 -16.34 11.70 -12.00
C HIS A 670 -16.27 10.19 -12.28
N ALA A 671 -16.98 9.38 -11.48
CA ALA A 671 -17.09 7.94 -11.72
C ALA A 671 -17.82 7.57 -13.03
N CYS A 672 -18.76 8.40 -13.50
CA CYS A 672 -19.39 8.23 -14.82
C CYS A 672 -18.43 8.60 -15.95
N ILE A 673 -17.71 9.73 -15.82
CA ILE A 673 -16.72 10.20 -16.80
C ILE A 673 -15.59 9.18 -16.95
N GLU A 674 -15.06 8.66 -15.83
CA GLU A 674 -14.00 7.64 -15.85
C GLU A 674 -14.46 6.35 -16.55
N ARG A 675 -15.74 5.97 -16.39
CA ARG A 675 -16.33 4.82 -17.09
C ARG A 675 -16.49 5.09 -18.58
N SER A 676 -17.01 6.25 -18.96
CA SER A 676 -17.18 6.70 -20.35
C SER A 676 -15.86 6.69 -21.12
N ARG A 677 -14.77 7.07 -20.45
CA ARG A 677 -13.40 7.05 -21.01
C ARG A 677 -12.88 5.65 -21.36
N ARG A 678 -13.39 4.57 -20.74
CA ARG A 678 -12.77 3.23 -20.88
C ARG A 678 -12.77 2.78 -22.36
N GLY A 679 -11.57 2.56 -22.90
CA GLY A 679 -11.38 2.13 -24.30
C GLY A 679 -11.39 3.28 -25.32
N VAL A 680 -11.52 4.53 -24.88
CA VAL A 680 -11.46 5.72 -25.74
C VAL A 680 -10.03 6.27 -25.76
N LYS A 681 -9.52 6.55 -26.97
CA LYS A 681 -8.24 7.23 -27.16
C LYS A 681 -8.45 8.74 -27.22
N ILE A 682 -7.68 9.47 -26.43
CA ILE A 682 -7.70 10.94 -26.39
C ILE A 682 -6.37 11.45 -26.93
N HIS A 683 -6.44 12.28 -27.97
CA HIS A 683 -5.30 12.90 -28.64
C HIS A 683 -5.37 14.43 -28.62
N HIS A 684 -6.50 15.01 -28.19
CA HIS A 684 -6.70 16.46 -28.08
C HIS A 684 -7.59 16.77 -26.88
N PRO A 685 -7.37 17.88 -26.14
CA PRO A 685 -8.15 18.20 -24.95
C PRO A 685 -9.66 18.26 -25.21
N ASP A 686 -10.07 18.80 -26.35
CA ASP A 686 -11.50 18.89 -26.72
C ASP A 686 -12.21 17.54 -26.82
N GLN A 687 -11.48 16.44 -27.02
CA GLN A 687 -12.12 15.12 -27.03
C GLN A 687 -12.60 14.72 -25.63
N TRP A 688 -12.04 15.30 -24.56
CA TRP A 688 -12.61 15.15 -23.21
C TRP A 688 -14.01 15.73 -23.10
N ILE A 689 -14.31 16.82 -23.82
CA ILE A 689 -15.64 17.43 -23.84
C ILE A 689 -16.66 16.38 -24.29
N THR A 690 -16.37 15.66 -25.37
CA THR A 690 -17.24 14.58 -25.87
C THR A 690 -17.36 13.44 -24.87
N VAL A 691 -16.27 13.01 -24.25
CA VAL A 691 -16.30 11.94 -23.23
C VAL A 691 -17.19 12.33 -22.05
N ILE A 692 -17.09 13.58 -21.59
CA ILE A 692 -17.88 14.12 -20.48
C ILE A 692 -19.36 14.21 -20.87
N GLN A 693 -19.69 14.75 -22.05
CA GLN A 693 -21.07 14.81 -22.53
C GLN A 693 -21.70 13.42 -22.65
N CYS A 694 -20.95 12.45 -23.18
CA CYS A 694 -21.40 11.07 -23.33
C CYS A 694 -21.39 10.25 -22.02
N ALA A 695 -20.92 10.82 -20.90
CA ALA A 695 -20.84 10.09 -19.64
C ALA A 695 -22.22 9.80 -19.00
N ARG A 696 -23.27 10.50 -19.44
CA ARG A 696 -24.64 10.31 -18.98
C ARG A 696 -25.63 10.26 -20.15
N ASP A 697 -26.24 9.10 -20.36
CA ASP A 697 -27.08 8.82 -21.55
C ASP A 697 -28.39 9.61 -21.61
N SER A 698 -29.10 9.74 -20.47
CA SER A 698 -30.48 10.25 -20.45
C SER A 698 -30.59 11.77 -20.32
N ASP A 699 -29.51 12.43 -19.90
CA ASP A 699 -29.45 13.86 -19.59
C ASP A 699 -27.95 14.26 -19.57
N PRO A 700 -27.37 14.51 -20.76
CA PRO A 700 -25.94 14.82 -20.90
C PRO A 700 -25.51 15.99 -20.04
N TYR A 701 -24.28 15.95 -19.53
CA TYR A 701 -23.73 17.05 -18.74
C TYR A 701 -23.55 18.31 -19.60
N THR A 702 -23.88 19.47 -19.04
CA THR A 702 -23.57 20.76 -19.67
C THR A 702 -22.06 20.99 -19.56
N VAL A 703 -21.36 21.08 -20.69
CA VAL A 703 -19.91 21.30 -20.68
C VAL A 703 -19.58 22.71 -21.15
N VAL A 704 -18.83 23.44 -20.34
CA VAL A 704 -18.37 24.81 -20.60
C VAL A 704 -16.86 24.78 -20.72
N THR A 705 -16.33 25.03 -21.92
CA THR A 705 -14.89 25.16 -22.15
C THR A 705 -14.43 26.57 -21.77
N LEU A 706 -13.31 26.68 -21.06
CA LEU A 706 -12.71 27.96 -20.67
C LEU A 706 -11.33 28.13 -21.32
N GLU A 707 -11.13 29.30 -21.90
CA GLU A 707 -9.85 29.77 -22.43
C GLU A 707 -9.21 30.77 -21.45
N HIS A 708 -7.94 31.10 -21.66
CA HIS A 708 -7.17 31.99 -20.78
C HIS A 708 -7.83 33.35 -20.52
N ASP A 709 -8.51 33.92 -21.51
CA ASP A 709 -9.20 35.20 -21.40
C ASP A 709 -10.54 35.12 -20.61
N ALA A 710 -10.95 33.93 -20.18
CA ALA A 710 -12.18 33.72 -19.42
C ALA A 710 -11.98 33.84 -17.91
N PHE A 711 -10.73 33.81 -17.41
CA PHE A 711 -10.40 33.76 -15.98
C PHE A 711 -10.22 35.14 -15.35
N TYR A 712 -10.74 35.33 -14.14
CA TYR A 712 -10.65 36.58 -13.37
C TYR A 712 -9.69 36.47 -12.18
N ASP A 713 -9.02 37.58 -11.81
CA ASP A 713 -8.13 37.62 -10.65
C ASP A 713 -8.87 37.98 -9.34
N PHE A 714 -9.44 36.96 -8.70
CA PHE A 714 -10.08 37.10 -7.40
C PHE A 714 -9.11 37.32 -6.24
N LYS A 715 -7.83 36.97 -6.39
CA LYS A 715 -6.79 37.32 -5.40
C LYS A 715 -6.55 38.81 -5.39
N GLU A 716 -6.48 39.44 -6.56
CA GLU A 716 -6.45 40.90 -6.67
C GLU A 716 -7.72 41.53 -6.11
N LEU A 717 -8.90 41.00 -6.47
CA LEU A 717 -10.16 41.49 -5.94
C LEU A 717 -10.23 41.42 -4.41
N ALA A 718 -9.82 40.31 -3.81
CA ALA A 718 -9.79 40.12 -2.36
C ALA A 718 -8.85 41.12 -1.69
N ARG A 719 -7.66 41.35 -2.25
CA ARG A 719 -6.70 42.35 -1.74
C ARG A 719 -7.31 43.76 -1.70
N ASN A 720 -8.16 44.07 -2.68
CA ASN A 720 -8.76 45.39 -2.82
C ASN A 720 -10.03 45.56 -1.96
N THR A 721 -10.84 44.51 -1.83
CA THR A 721 -12.17 44.55 -1.21
C THR A 721 -12.22 44.00 0.22
N MET A 722 -11.37 43.02 0.57
CA MET A 722 -11.33 42.36 1.87
C MET A 722 -10.08 42.70 2.66
N ARG A 723 -10.04 43.93 3.20
CA ARG A 723 -8.90 44.44 3.97
C ARG A 723 -8.77 43.81 5.36
N ASN A 724 -9.89 43.41 5.95
CA ASN A 724 -9.89 42.67 7.20
C ASN A 724 -10.49 41.28 6.97
N THR A 725 -9.63 40.27 7.14
CA THR A 725 -9.99 38.86 7.15
C THR A 725 -9.50 38.16 8.42
N LYS A 726 -8.85 38.89 9.33
CA LYS A 726 -8.16 38.32 10.49
C LYS A 726 -8.99 38.38 11.76
N HIS A 727 -9.86 39.38 11.91
CA HIS A 727 -10.61 39.62 13.15
C HIS A 727 -12.10 39.80 12.87
N ASP A 728 -12.93 39.25 13.77
CA ASP A 728 -14.38 39.47 13.76
C ASP A 728 -14.75 40.84 14.38
N ILE A 729 -16.04 41.17 14.41
CA ILE A 729 -16.54 42.43 14.99
C ILE A 729 -16.27 42.58 16.50
N ASN A 730 -15.97 41.49 17.21
CA ASN A 730 -15.64 41.46 18.62
C ASN A 730 -14.11 41.41 18.84
N ASN A 731 -13.33 41.68 17.79
CA ASN A 731 -11.86 41.64 17.78
C ASN A 731 -11.26 40.26 18.11
N ARG A 732 -12.01 39.17 17.90
CA ARG A 732 -11.52 37.79 18.03
C ARG A 732 -10.88 37.33 16.73
N ARG A 733 -9.77 36.60 16.82
CA ARG A 733 -9.07 36.06 15.64
C ARG A 733 -9.96 35.05 14.90
N VAL A 734 -10.08 35.20 13.59
CA VAL A 734 -10.84 34.30 12.70
C VAL A 734 -9.92 33.22 12.15
N ASN A 735 -10.28 31.96 12.38
CA ASN A 735 -9.56 30.82 11.81
C ASN A 735 -10.28 30.27 10.57
N TRP A 736 -9.80 30.65 9.39
CA TRP A 736 -10.37 30.22 8.10
C TRP A 736 -10.36 28.70 7.90
N LEU A 737 -9.37 28.01 8.48
CA LEU A 737 -9.22 26.56 8.41
C LEU A 737 -10.27 25.81 9.23
N LYS A 738 -11.00 26.49 10.12
CA LYS A 738 -12.06 25.89 10.94
C LYS A 738 -13.46 26.30 10.49
N LEU A 739 -13.60 27.17 9.49
CA LEU A 739 -14.90 27.61 9.00
C LEU A 739 -15.69 26.45 8.39
N LYS A 740 -16.98 26.39 8.72
CA LYS A 740 -17.95 25.40 8.20
C LYS A 740 -19.06 26.01 7.37
N TRP A 741 -19.32 27.30 7.56
CA TRP A 741 -20.32 28.04 6.79
C TRP A 741 -19.84 29.47 6.61
N ILE A 742 -19.76 29.93 5.37
CA ILE A 742 -19.56 31.33 4.99
C ILE A 742 -20.81 31.83 4.28
N ARG A 743 -21.29 33.02 4.64
CA ARG A 743 -22.46 33.67 4.07
C ARG A 743 -22.13 35.09 3.64
N VAL A 744 -22.55 35.44 2.44
CA VAL A 744 -22.49 36.80 1.90
C VAL A 744 -23.88 37.21 1.41
N THR A 745 -24.28 38.45 1.70
CA THR A 745 -25.62 38.96 1.43
C THR A 745 -25.55 40.25 0.62
N LYS A 746 -26.61 40.52 -0.15
CA LYS A 746 -26.71 41.75 -0.94
C LYS A 746 -26.97 42.98 -0.08
N ALA A 747 -27.73 42.78 1.00
CA ALA A 747 -28.02 43.82 1.98
C ALA A 747 -26.76 44.34 2.68
N ASP A 748 -25.78 43.47 2.95
CA ASP A 748 -24.59 43.82 3.72
C ASP A 748 -23.33 43.83 2.85
N THR A 749 -23.06 44.97 2.19
CA THR A 749 -21.95 45.14 1.24
C THR A 749 -20.55 45.02 1.84
N ASP A 750 -20.45 45.08 3.17
CA ASP A 750 -19.20 45.21 3.91
C ASP A 750 -19.05 44.10 4.97
N THR A 751 -19.93 43.10 4.97
CA THR A 751 -19.98 42.07 6.00
C THR A 751 -19.91 40.68 5.40
N VAL A 752 -19.02 39.85 5.93
CA VAL A 752 -19.04 38.40 5.70
C VAL A 752 -19.48 37.72 6.99
N TYR A 753 -20.48 36.86 6.90
CA TYR A 753 -21.00 36.08 8.01
C TYR A 753 -20.35 34.69 8.00
N PHE A 754 -20.04 34.14 9.17
CA PHE A 754 -19.42 32.82 9.24
C PHE A 754 -19.82 32.02 10.49
N LYS A 755 -19.61 30.70 10.43
CA LYS A 755 -19.77 29.76 11.56
C LYS A 755 -18.65 28.73 11.63
N TYR A 756 -18.34 28.27 12.85
CA TYR A 756 -17.40 27.16 13.10
C TYR A 756 -18.10 25.80 13.24
N ARG A 757 -19.36 25.77 13.71
CA ARG A 757 -20.27 24.60 13.65
C ARG A 757 -21.54 24.99 12.92
N MET A 758 -22.25 24.01 12.34
CA MET A 758 -23.50 24.31 11.61
C MET A 758 -24.59 24.87 12.54
N LYS A 759 -24.61 24.38 13.78
CA LYS A 759 -25.53 24.78 14.85
C LYS A 759 -25.25 26.15 15.47
N ASP A 760 -24.08 26.74 15.23
CA ASP A 760 -23.72 28.03 15.84
C ASP A 760 -24.57 29.18 15.30
N GLN A 761 -24.57 30.28 16.04
CA GLN A 761 -25.01 31.58 15.51
C GLN A 761 -23.92 32.19 14.63
N PHE A 762 -24.32 33.00 13.65
CA PHE A 762 -23.37 33.66 12.77
C PHE A 762 -22.51 34.69 13.51
N SER A 763 -21.20 34.55 13.37
CA SER A 763 -20.24 35.62 13.64
C SER A 763 -20.03 36.46 12.39
N GLN A 764 -19.47 37.67 12.54
CA GLN A 764 -19.39 38.65 11.47
C GLN A 764 -17.96 39.19 11.32
N ILE A 765 -17.51 39.34 10.07
CA ILE A 765 -16.28 40.03 9.70
C ILE A 765 -16.67 41.27 8.92
N LYS A 766 -16.25 42.45 9.38
CA LYS A 766 -16.31 43.67 8.57
C LYS A 766 -15.12 43.69 7.63
N ILE A 767 -15.36 43.45 6.34
CA ILE A 767 -14.30 43.25 5.34
C ILE A 767 -13.70 44.56 4.83
N LYS A 768 -14.45 45.67 4.88
CA LYS A 768 -13.90 47.00 4.67
C LYS A 768 -13.31 47.54 5.98
N GLY A 769 -12.04 47.96 5.92
CA GLY A 769 -11.40 48.64 7.07
C GLY A 769 -12.00 50.03 7.30
N THR A 770 -11.94 50.52 8.53
CA THR A 770 -12.20 51.93 8.84
C THR A 770 -11.26 52.81 8.00
N SER A 771 -11.84 53.64 7.14
CA SER A 771 -11.08 54.57 6.31
C SER A 771 -10.19 55.45 7.20
N ARG A 772 -8.86 55.33 7.07
CA ARG A 772 -7.98 56.44 7.46
C ARG A 772 -8.39 57.65 6.62
N ARG A 773 -8.82 58.74 7.27
CA ARG A 773 -9.24 59.99 6.62
C ARG A 773 -8.27 60.35 5.49
N GLY A 774 -8.76 60.47 4.25
CA GLY A 774 -8.02 61.07 3.13
C GLY A 774 -7.74 60.22 1.90
N ARG A 775 -8.13 58.93 1.82
CA ARG A 775 -7.99 58.14 0.56
C ARG A 775 -9.35 57.99 -0.13
N PRO A 776 -9.51 58.41 -1.40
CA PRO A 776 -10.78 58.31 -2.11
C PRO A 776 -11.25 56.85 -2.17
N GLN A 777 -12.55 56.62 -1.96
CA GLN A 777 -13.16 55.32 -2.18
C GLN A 777 -13.08 55.00 -3.67
N VAL A 778 -12.40 53.90 -4.00
CA VAL A 778 -12.35 53.40 -5.38
C VAL A 778 -13.76 52.98 -5.76
N GLY A 779 -14.38 53.76 -6.65
CA GLY A 779 -15.63 53.41 -7.32
C GLY A 779 -15.45 52.15 -8.16
N THR A 780 -16.49 51.32 -8.18
CA THR A 780 -16.71 50.15 -9.05
C THR A 780 -15.47 49.28 -9.28
N THR A 781 -15.29 48.25 -8.45
CA THR A 781 -14.19 47.30 -8.58
C THR A 781 -14.43 46.40 -9.80
N SER A 782 -13.96 46.82 -10.98
CA SER A 782 -14.00 46.00 -12.19
C SER A 782 -13.13 44.75 -12.01
N LEU A 783 -13.66 43.58 -12.36
CA LEU A 783 -12.90 42.33 -12.39
C LEU A 783 -11.78 42.42 -13.43
N SER A 784 -10.53 42.26 -13.00
CA SER A 784 -9.37 42.11 -13.90
C SER A 784 -9.28 40.67 -14.42
N LEU A 785 -8.79 40.52 -15.64
CA LEU A 785 -8.45 39.21 -16.19
C LEU A 785 -7.20 38.67 -15.50
N LEU A 786 -7.22 37.38 -15.18
CA LEU A 786 -6.08 36.69 -14.58
C LEU A 786 -4.97 36.46 -15.58
N TYR A 787 -5.33 36.14 -16.83
CA TYR A 787 -4.40 35.84 -17.90
C TYR A 787 -4.68 36.74 -19.10
N THR A 788 -3.61 37.19 -19.75
CA THR A 788 -3.66 37.99 -20.99
C THR A 788 -3.25 37.19 -22.21
N SER A 789 -2.72 35.98 -22.02
CA SER A 789 -2.28 35.06 -23.06
C SER A 789 -2.18 33.64 -22.48
N GLN A 790 -2.04 32.65 -23.36
CA GLN A 790 -1.83 31.26 -22.96
C GLN A 790 -0.58 31.07 -22.08
N LEU A 791 -0.70 30.17 -21.10
CA LEU A 791 0.34 29.83 -20.15
C LEU A 791 1.37 28.86 -20.73
N PRO A 792 2.68 29.10 -20.50
CA PRO A 792 3.72 28.21 -21.00
C PRO A 792 3.78 26.88 -20.23
N ILE A 793 3.91 25.77 -20.97
CA ILE A 793 4.20 24.44 -20.40
C ILE A 793 5.71 24.21 -20.26
N PRO A 794 6.17 23.22 -19.45
CA PRO A 794 7.59 22.88 -19.37
C PRO A 794 8.17 22.49 -20.74
N ASN A 795 9.38 22.97 -21.07
CA ASN A 795 10.07 22.62 -22.33
C ASN A 795 10.18 21.10 -22.55
N ALA A 796 10.46 20.33 -21.49
CA ALA A 796 10.52 18.87 -21.56
C ALA A 796 9.17 18.24 -21.92
N LYS A 797 8.06 18.81 -21.43
CA LYS A 797 6.70 18.36 -21.77
C LYS A 797 6.37 18.68 -23.22
N LYS A 798 6.69 19.89 -23.70
CA LYS A 798 6.51 20.25 -25.12
C LYS A 798 7.31 19.34 -26.05
N ALA A 799 8.55 19.02 -25.69
CA ALA A 799 9.39 18.09 -26.45
C ALA A 799 8.77 16.69 -26.54
N ASP A 800 8.29 16.16 -25.41
CA ASP A 800 7.63 14.85 -25.36
C ASP A 800 6.33 14.82 -26.19
N LEU A 801 5.50 15.86 -26.12
CA LEU A 801 4.27 15.99 -26.92
C LEU A 801 4.58 16.10 -28.43
N THR A 802 5.63 16.84 -28.78
CA THR A 802 6.09 16.96 -30.18
C THR A 802 6.64 15.63 -30.70
N ASP A 803 7.32 14.87 -29.86
CA ASP A 803 7.82 13.54 -30.20
C ASP A 803 6.68 12.55 -30.44
N LEU A 804 5.63 12.58 -29.62
CA LEU A 804 4.40 11.80 -29.84
C LEU A 804 3.67 12.18 -31.14
N CYS A 805 3.79 13.44 -31.58
CA CYS A 805 3.32 13.85 -32.91
C CYS A 805 4.18 13.20 -34.01
N ARG A 806 5.52 13.29 -33.90
CA ARG A 806 6.45 12.73 -34.89
C ARG A 806 6.37 11.21 -35.00
N SER A 807 6.13 10.50 -33.89
CA SER A 807 6.00 9.04 -33.88
C SER A 807 4.66 8.53 -34.43
N GLY A 808 3.72 9.42 -34.75
CA GLY A 808 2.40 9.08 -35.28
C GLY A 808 1.40 8.58 -34.23
N VAL A 809 1.77 8.58 -32.94
CA VAL A 809 0.85 8.26 -31.84
C VAL A 809 -0.27 9.29 -31.73
N ILE A 810 0.07 10.57 -31.88
CA ILE A 810 -0.91 11.65 -32.06
C ILE A 810 -1.16 11.79 -33.57
N PRO A 811 -2.43 11.67 -34.04
CA PRO A 811 -2.77 11.87 -35.44
C PRO A 811 -2.37 13.25 -35.98
N SER A 812 -1.95 13.32 -37.24
CA SER A 812 -1.44 14.54 -37.89
C SER A 812 -2.37 15.75 -37.78
N ARG A 813 -3.69 15.53 -37.78
CA ARG A 813 -4.70 16.57 -37.60
C ARG A 813 -4.59 17.36 -36.28
N HIS A 814 -3.93 16.82 -35.26
CA HIS A 814 -3.75 17.47 -33.96
C HIS A 814 -2.36 18.06 -33.76
N HIS A 815 -1.43 17.89 -34.71
CA HIS A 815 -0.04 18.34 -34.56
C HIS A 815 0.08 19.86 -34.42
N GLU A 816 -0.77 20.60 -35.14
CA GLU A 816 -0.76 22.06 -35.11
C GLU A 816 -1.02 22.60 -33.71
N PHE A 817 -1.99 22.03 -32.97
CA PHE A 817 -2.28 22.38 -31.58
C PHE A 817 -1.04 22.27 -30.71
N TYR A 818 -0.38 21.11 -30.70
CA TYR A 818 0.80 20.88 -29.86
C TYR A 818 2.00 21.74 -30.25
N SER A 819 2.16 22.05 -31.54
CA SER A 819 3.25 22.90 -32.03
C SER A 819 3.14 24.35 -31.51
N LYS A 820 1.90 24.86 -31.38
CA LYS A 820 1.59 26.22 -30.96
C LYS A 820 1.64 26.44 -29.45
N LEU A 821 1.60 25.39 -28.64
CA LEU A 821 1.66 25.51 -27.18
C LEU A 821 2.89 26.31 -26.73
N PRO A 822 2.76 27.39 -25.95
CA PRO A 822 3.90 28.13 -25.44
C PRO A 822 4.70 27.24 -24.45
N SER A 823 6.02 27.41 -24.36
CA SER A 823 6.83 26.66 -23.40
C SER A 823 7.95 27.48 -22.77
N SER A 824 8.32 27.12 -21.55
CA SER A 824 9.39 27.78 -20.79
C SER A 824 10.26 26.77 -20.02
N SER A 825 11.53 27.13 -19.80
CA SER A 825 12.46 26.38 -18.96
C SER A 825 12.25 26.63 -17.45
N THR A 826 11.58 27.72 -17.09
CA THR A 826 11.33 28.10 -15.68
C THR A 826 10.16 27.35 -15.07
N VAL A 827 9.28 26.78 -15.89
CA VAL A 827 8.10 26.03 -15.46
C VAL A 827 8.49 24.56 -15.24
N ARG A 828 8.22 24.04 -14.04
CA ARG A 828 8.47 22.64 -13.68
C ARG A 828 7.20 21.80 -13.83
N ASP A 829 7.37 20.55 -14.24
CA ASP A 829 6.28 19.58 -14.31
C ASP A 829 6.06 18.95 -12.93
N CYS A 830 4.90 19.22 -12.32
CA CYS A 830 4.56 18.77 -10.98
C CYS A 830 3.28 17.92 -11.03
N LEU A 831 3.24 16.83 -10.24
CA LEU A 831 2.00 16.09 -10.03
C LEU A 831 1.02 16.94 -9.22
N ALA A 832 -0.26 16.64 -9.38
CA ALA A 832 -1.32 17.19 -8.55
C ALA A 832 -0.94 17.12 -7.07
N GLU A 833 -0.99 18.25 -6.38
CA GLU A 833 -1.08 18.31 -4.92
C GLU A 833 -2.17 17.34 -4.49
N VAL A 834 -1.82 16.44 -3.57
CA VAL A 834 -2.78 15.67 -2.79
C VAL A 834 -3.37 16.65 -1.80
N ASP A 835 -4.69 16.65 -1.60
CA ASP A 835 -5.34 17.51 -0.61
C ASP A 835 -4.70 17.31 0.76
N VAL A 836 -3.85 18.26 1.16
CA VAL A 836 -3.24 18.23 2.48
C VAL A 836 -4.23 18.90 3.41
N THR A 837 -4.92 18.09 4.20
CA THR A 837 -5.53 18.56 5.45
C THR A 837 -4.38 18.81 6.44
N GLU A 838 -3.81 20.02 6.41
CA GLU A 838 -2.95 20.51 7.49
C GLU A 838 -3.86 20.76 8.71
N GLU A 839 -4.16 19.70 9.46
CA GLU A 839 -4.84 19.80 10.77
C GLU A 839 -3.85 19.77 11.95
N ASN A 840 -2.54 19.74 11.69
CA ASN A 840 -1.52 19.81 12.75
C ASN A 840 -0.44 20.85 12.40
N ASP A 841 -0.73 22.12 12.70
CA ASP A 841 0.30 23.09 13.11
C ASP A 841 -0.35 24.00 14.16
N ASP A 842 -0.36 23.52 15.40
CA ASP A 842 -0.56 24.34 16.61
C ASP A 842 0.80 24.90 17.12
N THR A 843 1.78 25.09 16.22
CA THR A 843 3.06 25.72 16.54
C THR A 843 3.51 26.67 15.43
N ASP A 844 2.85 27.82 15.34
CA ASP A 844 3.50 29.04 14.83
C ASP A 844 4.19 29.73 16.02
N ASP A 845 5.45 29.35 16.27
CA ASP A 845 6.42 30.23 16.94
C ASP A 845 7.18 31.02 15.84
N ASP A 846 7.15 32.35 16.01
CA ASP A 846 7.86 33.45 15.34
C ASP A 846 7.48 33.90 13.90
#